data_AF-A0A353P713-F1
#
_entry.id   AF-A0A353P713-F1
#
_cell.length_a   1.000
_cell.length_b   1.000
_cell.length_c   1.000
_cell.angle_alpha   90.00
_cell.angle_beta   90.00
_cell.angle_gamma   90.00
#
_symmetry.space_group_name_H-M   'P 1'
#
loop_
_entity.id
_entity.type
_entity.pdbx_description
1 polymer ?
#
loop_
_entity_poly.entity_id
_entity_poly.type
_entity_poly.pdbx_seq_one_letter_code
_entity_poly.pdbx_strand_id
1 'polypeptide(L)'
;MFGLGIADIVVIIAYFVVVLIIGFRAMKHIKNQEDYFLGGRRFGKLIQTFSAFGQGTSSETAIGTITTTYNNGVSGIWSNLTMIWSTPIYWLTSPWYRRMRVITLGDFFEERYGSKLMAGFYSVVASFVLVAVVAIGLRCMSVTVLGLTQKHIADLTPVEKIEYDKAQELENLHKFKMEGNFTRIQEERIIVLELQHPRKEFSYINENLLIGLISLCIFIYCVAGGLEAAFYSDLLQGILIIVLSVILIPFGFNKISIMFGNAGLMATINRIHEILPESYFDIFGSAEVLDFTWFYIAAVSILLTLNVAVQANQMNAIGSAKDELTARFGFVSGSFIKRLCTLLWGIFGILAIVLYGSHIKNSDLVWGYACKHLLGSLNLGLIGLMIACLAAALMASASMMMLTASGLLTHNLCRPLFPNLDEGHYVLIGRIMGAVILISGALLATWFDNILEMLKFIWEFTAIPAAAFWGGMKWRKANRIGAWSSMIITMLTITILPILLPIAVPGLKANKYLLKQTNPAPITRIYTARVMDVEKRNNQIQAWDRLNQFGKAQGARPVPITIGQKITVTFQPPKKSIFWSKGIKESNGSISGNGLLYVEMVAIDYFYDLSKNPHALNETIRTLLRIILPFSTLIIVSLFTTMDDKTILDRFYVKMRTPVLIDKEKDRVEIEKSFLNPQRFKENLLFPNSNFELFKWKKVDVMGFSLSVAGVFGILVMLYLLLHIGS
;
A
#
# COMPACT_ATOMS: atom_id res chain seq x y z
N MET A 1 29.82 14.59 6.73
CA MET A 1 29.39 15.42 5.59
C MET A 1 27.89 15.23 5.41
N PHE A 2 27.11 16.27 5.10
CA PHE A 2 25.64 16.17 4.95
C PHE A 2 24.87 15.61 6.18
N GLY A 3 25.38 15.84 7.39
CA GLY A 3 24.82 15.25 8.61
C GLY A 3 25.08 13.75 8.80
N LEU A 4 25.89 13.13 7.94
CA LEU A 4 26.24 11.71 7.98
C LEU A 4 27.72 11.48 8.30
N GLY A 5 28.01 10.36 8.99
CA GLY A 5 29.36 9.88 9.23
C GLY A 5 30.02 9.34 7.96
N ILE A 6 31.35 9.23 7.96
CA ILE A 6 32.09 8.67 6.81
C ILE A 6 31.68 7.22 6.55
N ALA A 7 31.49 6.44 7.62
CA ALA A 7 31.01 5.07 7.54
C ALA A 7 29.64 4.97 6.85
N ASP A 8 28.72 5.91 7.14
CA ASP A 8 27.39 5.93 6.53
C ASP A 8 27.49 6.14 5.01
N ILE A 9 28.35 7.08 4.58
CA ILE A 9 28.56 7.40 3.16
C ILE A 9 29.17 6.20 2.43
N VAL A 10 30.16 5.53 3.02
CA VAL A 10 30.78 4.33 2.44
C VAL A 10 29.74 3.22 2.24
N VAL A 11 28.86 2.98 3.22
CA VAL A 11 27.80 1.97 3.11
C VAL A 11 26.82 2.31 1.98
N ILE A 12 26.40 3.58 1.88
CA ILE A 12 25.49 4.03 0.80
C ILE A 12 26.13 3.84 -0.58
N ILE A 13 27.39 4.28 -0.75
CA ILE A 13 28.11 4.15 -2.02
C ILE A 13 28.30 2.66 -2.38
N ALA A 14 28.71 1.83 -1.41
CA ALA A 14 28.89 0.40 -1.63
C ALA A 14 27.58 -0.27 -2.10
N TYR A 15 26.44 0.07 -1.49
CA TYR A 15 25.13 -0.41 -1.91
C TYR A 15 24.84 -0.08 -3.38
N PHE A 16 24.96 1.19 -3.77
CA PHE A 16 24.67 1.61 -5.15
C PHE A 16 25.62 0.97 -6.16
N VAL A 17 26.91 0.83 -5.83
CA VAL A 17 27.89 0.15 -6.69
C VAL A 17 27.50 -1.30 -6.94
N VAL A 18 27.11 -2.05 -5.89
CA VAL A 18 26.68 -3.45 -6.03
C VAL A 18 25.45 -3.57 -6.92
N VAL A 19 24.45 -2.70 -6.75
CA VAL A 19 23.24 -2.69 -7.59
C VAL A 19 23.57 -2.42 -9.06
N LEU A 20 24.46 -1.46 -9.33
CA LEU A 20 24.91 -1.17 -10.69
C LEU A 20 25.65 -2.37 -11.32
N ILE A 21 26.52 -3.05 -10.57
CA ILE A 21 27.22 -4.26 -11.04
C ILE A 21 26.21 -5.35 -11.42
N ILE A 22 25.17 -5.56 -10.60
CA ILE A 22 24.10 -6.52 -10.92
C ILE A 22 23.43 -6.16 -12.25
N GLY A 23 23.08 -4.88 -12.44
CA GLY A 23 22.49 -4.39 -13.69
C GLY A 23 23.36 -4.61 -14.93
N PHE A 24 24.63 -4.24 -14.86
CA PHE A 24 25.57 -4.41 -15.99
C PHE A 24 25.81 -5.88 -16.34
N ARG A 25 25.80 -6.79 -15.36
CA ARG A 25 25.94 -8.23 -15.61
C ARG A 25 24.69 -8.80 -16.28
N ALA A 26 23.50 -8.43 -15.80
CA ALA A 26 22.23 -8.90 -16.36
C ALA A 26 22.02 -8.43 -17.81
N MET A 27 22.47 -7.22 -18.15
CA MET A 27 22.38 -6.67 -19.51
C MET A 27 22.94 -7.61 -20.59
N LYS A 28 24.03 -8.34 -20.27
CA LYS A 28 24.70 -9.25 -21.22
C LYS A 28 23.84 -10.47 -21.59
N HIS A 29 22.77 -10.74 -20.85
CA HIS A 29 21.90 -11.90 -21.07
C HIS A 29 20.64 -11.58 -21.88
N ILE A 30 20.38 -10.31 -22.21
CA ILE A 30 19.14 -9.88 -22.86
C ILE A 30 19.29 -10.00 -24.38
N LYS A 31 18.52 -10.92 -24.99
CA LYS A 31 18.51 -11.11 -26.45
C LYS A 31 17.16 -10.81 -27.10
N ASN A 32 16.06 -10.99 -26.37
CA ASN A 32 14.69 -10.80 -26.87
C ASN A 32 13.77 -10.23 -25.79
N GLN A 33 12.49 -10.03 -26.13
CA GLN A 33 11.49 -9.53 -25.19
C GLN A 33 11.24 -10.46 -23.98
N GLU A 34 11.25 -11.78 -24.16
CA GLU A 34 11.05 -12.72 -23.04
C GLU A 34 12.20 -12.65 -22.03
N ASP A 35 13.42 -12.45 -22.49
CA ASP A 35 14.59 -12.22 -21.62
C ASP A 35 14.47 -10.89 -20.88
N TYR A 36 14.05 -9.83 -21.58
CA TYR A 36 13.92 -8.50 -20.99
C TYR A 36 12.78 -8.39 -19.97
N PHE A 37 11.58 -8.85 -20.31
CA PHE A 37 10.37 -8.68 -19.49
C PHE A 37 10.09 -9.84 -18.53
N LEU A 38 10.52 -11.07 -18.85
CA LEU A 38 10.26 -12.28 -18.05
C LEU A 38 11.53 -12.99 -17.58
N GLY A 39 12.73 -12.44 -17.85
CA GLY A 39 14.00 -13.04 -17.44
C GLY A 39 14.21 -14.44 -18.02
N GLY A 40 13.63 -14.71 -19.19
CA GLY A 40 13.68 -16.02 -19.85
C GLY A 40 12.93 -17.13 -19.11
N ARG A 41 12.12 -16.79 -18.09
CA ARG A 41 11.36 -17.71 -17.23
C ARG A 41 12.23 -18.75 -16.50
N ARG A 42 13.39 -18.34 -15.98
CA ARG A 42 14.38 -19.26 -15.38
C ARG A 42 14.49 -19.21 -13.86
N PHE A 43 13.75 -18.31 -13.21
CA PHE A 43 13.97 -18.04 -11.79
C PHE A 43 13.50 -19.21 -10.90
N GLY A 44 14.35 -19.56 -9.94
CA GLY A 44 14.08 -20.55 -8.91
C GLY A 44 13.33 -19.97 -7.70
N LYS A 45 13.01 -20.85 -6.74
CA LYS A 45 12.20 -20.54 -5.55
C LYS A 45 12.72 -19.36 -4.73
N LEU A 46 14.04 -19.27 -4.53
CA LEU A 46 14.66 -18.22 -3.71
C LEU A 46 14.47 -16.84 -4.34
N ILE A 47 14.86 -16.67 -5.61
CA ILE A 47 14.74 -15.39 -6.32
C ILE A 47 13.26 -14.97 -6.41
N GLN A 48 12.37 -15.92 -6.70
CA GLN A 48 10.92 -15.68 -6.73
C GLN A 48 10.37 -15.26 -5.36
N THR A 49 10.88 -15.83 -4.26
CA THR A 49 10.53 -15.45 -2.89
C THR A 49 10.88 -13.98 -2.63
N PHE A 50 12.11 -13.60 -2.94
CA PHE A 50 12.56 -12.25 -2.66
C PHE A 50 12.00 -11.20 -3.62
N SER A 51 11.74 -11.54 -4.88
CA SER A 51 11.03 -10.62 -5.77
C SER A 51 9.58 -10.41 -5.33
N ALA A 52 8.86 -11.47 -4.94
CA ALA A 52 7.51 -11.32 -4.40
C ALA A 52 7.51 -10.50 -3.09
N PHE A 53 8.50 -10.71 -2.22
CA PHE A 53 8.69 -9.91 -1.02
C PHE A 53 8.99 -8.44 -1.33
N GLY A 54 9.93 -8.16 -2.23
CA GLY A 54 10.32 -6.80 -2.63
C GLY A 54 9.18 -6.04 -3.31
N GLN A 55 8.42 -6.70 -4.18
CA GLN A 55 7.23 -6.10 -4.79
C GLN A 55 6.11 -5.81 -3.78
N GLY A 56 5.98 -6.64 -2.76
CA GLY A 56 5.00 -6.46 -1.69
C GLY A 56 5.43 -5.44 -0.62
N THR A 57 6.67 -4.95 -0.69
CA THR A 57 7.30 -4.14 0.37
C THR A 57 7.87 -2.85 -0.19
N SER A 58 7.28 -1.73 0.19
CA SER A 58 7.81 -0.39 -0.10
C SER A 58 8.22 0.33 1.18
N SER A 59 9.05 1.36 1.05
CA SER A 59 9.42 2.24 2.18
C SER A 59 8.20 2.83 2.88
N GLU A 60 7.15 3.19 2.11
CA GLU A 60 5.86 3.64 2.60
C GLU A 60 5.21 2.65 3.56
N THR A 61 5.24 1.34 3.27
CA THR A 61 4.57 0.35 4.13
C THR A 61 5.22 0.23 5.51
N ALA A 62 6.54 0.41 5.61
CA ALA A 62 7.25 0.42 6.89
C ALA A 62 6.91 1.66 7.71
N ILE A 63 7.00 2.86 7.10
CA ILE A 63 6.61 4.14 7.72
C ILE A 63 5.15 4.06 8.18
N GLY A 64 4.26 3.71 7.25
CA GLY A 64 2.82 3.66 7.48
C GLY A 64 2.46 2.70 8.61
N THR A 65 3.11 1.54 8.72
CA THR A 65 2.87 0.61 9.82
C THR A 65 3.33 1.19 11.16
N ILE A 66 4.52 1.80 11.22
CA ILE A 66 5.04 2.42 12.45
C ILE A 66 4.15 3.60 12.86
N THR A 67 3.83 4.51 11.95
CA THR A 67 2.97 5.68 12.17
C THR A 67 1.58 5.27 12.66
N THR A 68 0.93 4.34 11.96
CA THR A 68 -0.42 3.90 12.35
C THR A 68 -0.42 3.17 13.68
N THR A 69 0.64 2.42 14.00
CA THR A 69 0.80 1.78 15.31
C THR A 69 1.09 2.81 16.40
N TYR A 70 1.91 3.81 16.12
CA TYR A 70 2.23 4.88 17.07
C TYR A 70 0.98 5.65 17.52
N ASN A 71 0.07 5.92 16.58
CA ASN A 71 -1.18 6.61 16.88
C ASN A 71 -2.21 5.69 17.55
N ASN A 72 -2.32 4.43 17.12
CA ASN A 72 -3.49 3.61 17.40
C ASN A 72 -3.22 2.31 18.18
N GLY A 73 -1.98 2.09 18.60
CA GLY A 73 -1.54 0.84 19.20
C GLY A 73 -1.65 -0.34 18.22
N VAL A 74 -1.96 -1.52 18.73
CA VAL A 74 -1.96 -2.78 17.97
C VAL A 74 -3.01 -2.82 16.86
N SER A 75 -4.09 -2.04 16.98
CA SER A 75 -5.06 -1.87 15.88
C SER A 75 -4.40 -1.32 14.60
N GLY A 76 -3.31 -0.54 14.71
CA GLY A 76 -2.52 -0.08 13.57
C GLY A 76 -1.72 -1.20 12.89
N ILE A 77 -1.24 -2.19 13.66
CA ILE A 77 -0.62 -3.40 13.10
C ILE A 77 -1.67 -4.18 12.30
N TRP A 78 -2.85 -4.35 12.89
CA TRP A 78 -3.96 -5.07 12.28
C TRP A 78 -4.46 -4.43 10.97
N SER A 79 -4.55 -3.09 10.91
CA SER A 79 -4.94 -2.39 9.67
C SER A 79 -3.97 -2.64 8.52
N ASN A 80 -2.68 -2.88 8.80
CA ASN A 80 -1.66 -3.20 7.80
C ASN A 80 -1.56 -4.70 7.44
N LEU A 81 -2.26 -5.56 8.21
CA LEU A 81 -2.37 -7.00 7.98
C LEU A 81 -3.64 -7.42 7.22
N THR A 82 -4.45 -6.47 6.73
CA THR A 82 -5.71 -6.73 5.98
C THR A 82 -5.56 -7.73 4.82
N MET A 83 -4.41 -7.76 4.14
CA MET A 83 -4.16 -8.68 3.01
C MET A 83 -3.61 -10.05 3.43
N ILE A 84 -3.55 -10.38 4.72
CA ILE A 84 -3.05 -11.67 5.19
C ILE A 84 -3.90 -12.85 4.66
N TRP A 85 -5.21 -12.64 4.51
CA TRP A 85 -6.15 -13.62 3.98
C TRP A 85 -6.03 -13.83 2.46
N SER A 86 -5.34 -12.94 1.75
CA SER A 86 -5.06 -13.10 0.32
C SER A 86 -3.97 -14.15 0.05
N THR A 87 -3.08 -14.38 1.02
CA THR A 87 -1.90 -15.24 0.83
C THR A 87 -2.23 -16.70 0.48
N PRO A 88 -3.20 -17.37 1.15
CA PRO A 88 -3.64 -18.71 0.73
C PRO A 88 -4.23 -18.74 -0.68
N ILE A 89 -4.92 -17.67 -1.10
CA ILE A 89 -5.51 -17.57 -2.44
C ILE A 89 -4.41 -17.53 -3.51
N TYR A 90 -3.27 -16.89 -3.23
CA TYR A 90 -2.15 -16.86 -4.16
C TYR A 90 -1.63 -18.25 -4.51
N TRP A 91 -1.64 -19.21 -3.57
CA TRP A 91 -1.27 -20.60 -3.89
C TRP A 91 -2.13 -21.21 -5.01
N LEU A 92 -3.39 -20.78 -5.11
CA LEU A 92 -4.35 -21.26 -6.11
C LEU A 92 -4.27 -20.46 -7.42
N THR A 93 -3.96 -19.17 -7.35
CA THR A 93 -3.92 -18.27 -8.53
C THR A 93 -2.56 -18.25 -9.21
N SER A 94 -1.43 -18.46 -8.51
CA SER A 94 -0.09 -18.42 -9.09
C SER A 94 0.10 -19.30 -10.35
N PRO A 95 -0.43 -20.53 -10.42
CA PRO A 95 -0.32 -21.36 -11.62
C PRO A 95 -0.95 -20.73 -12.86
N TRP A 96 -1.93 -19.86 -12.68
CA TRP A 96 -2.66 -19.26 -13.79
C TRP A 96 -1.73 -18.40 -14.64
N TYR A 97 -0.94 -17.54 -14.01
CA TYR A 97 0.05 -16.70 -14.68
C TYR A 97 1.06 -17.52 -15.46
N ARG A 98 1.50 -18.65 -14.90
CA ARG A 98 2.46 -19.51 -15.60
C ARG A 98 1.83 -20.25 -16.78
N ARG A 99 0.59 -20.72 -16.66
CA ARG A 99 -0.15 -21.45 -17.71
C ARG A 99 -0.64 -20.57 -18.85
N MET A 100 -0.92 -19.28 -18.60
CA MET A 100 -1.26 -18.33 -19.65
C MET A 100 -0.15 -18.24 -20.70
N ARG A 101 1.13 -18.38 -20.29
CA ARG A 101 2.31 -18.33 -21.18
C ARG A 101 2.42 -17.03 -22.00
N VAL A 102 1.74 -15.99 -21.55
CA VAL A 102 1.80 -14.64 -22.11
C VAL A 102 3.01 -13.86 -21.58
N ILE A 103 3.26 -12.67 -22.14
CA ILE A 103 4.28 -11.75 -21.62
C ILE A 103 3.62 -10.79 -20.65
N THR A 104 2.47 -10.23 -21.02
CA THR A 104 1.76 -9.22 -20.23
C THR A 104 0.39 -9.70 -19.80
N LEU A 105 -0.18 -9.08 -18.75
CA LEU A 105 -1.59 -9.32 -18.42
C LEU A 105 -2.55 -8.68 -19.43
N GLY A 106 -2.09 -7.76 -20.29
CA GLY A 106 -2.87 -7.25 -21.42
C GLY A 106 -3.15 -8.34 -22.46
N ASP A 107 -2.17 -9.21 -22.72
CA ASP A 107 -2.29 -10.32 -23.67
C ASP A 107 -3.40 -11.31 -23.27
N PHE A 108 -3.67 -11.45 -21.97
CA PHE A 108 -4.80 -12.24 -21.49
C PHE A 108 -6.11 -11.73 -22.09
N PHE A 109 -6.34 -10.41 -22.15
CA PHE A 109 -7.58 -9.87 -22.72
C PHE A 109 -7.67 -10.11 -24.23
N GLU A 110 -6.54 -10.07 -24.93
CA GLU A 110 -6.50 -10.40 -26.36
C GLU A 110 -6.78 -11.89 -26.61
N GLU A 111 -6.13 -12.80 -25.88
CA GLU A 111 -6.29 -14.23 -26.10
C GLU A 111 -7.61 -14.78 -25.58
N ARG A 112 -8.11 -14.26 -24.44
CA ARG A 112 -9.36 -14.74 -23.83
C ARG A 112 -10.58 -14.17 -24.54
N TYR A 113 -10.58 -12.88 -24.86
CA TYR A 113 -11.74 -12.20 -25.44
C TYR A 113 -11.62 -11.94 -26.93
N GLY A 114 -10.47 -12.23 -27.56
CA GLY A 114 -10.21 -11.93 -28.97
C GLY A 114 -10.16 -10.44 -29.28
N SER A 115 -9.86 -9.58 -28.29
CA SER A 115 -9.95 -8.12 -28.42
C SER A 115 -8.63 -7.42 -28.08
N LYS A 116 -7.93 -6.96 -29.13
CA LYS A 116 -6.76 -6.06 -29.00
C LYS A 116 -7.11 -4.74 -28.32
N LEU A 117 -8.34 -4.25 -28.51
CA LEU A 117 -8.81 -3.01 -27.89
C LEU A 117 -8.91 -3.14 -26.36
N MET A 118 -9.36 -4.29 -25.85
CA MET A 118 -9.36 -4.55 -24.40
C MET A 118 -7.96 -4.62 -23.83
N ALA A 119 -7.03 -5.27 -24.54
CA ALA A 119 -5.63 -5.32 -24.16
C ALA A 119 -5.02 -3.92 -24.10
N GLY A 120 -5.23 -3.09 -25.13
CA GLY A 120 -4.77 -1.71 -25.18
C GLY A 120 -5.36 -0.83 -24.06
N PHE A 121 -6.67 -0.93 -23.82
CA PHE A 121 -7.34 -0.20 -22.73
C PHE A 121 -6.78 -0.58 -21.36
N TYR A 122 -6.66 -1.89 -21.09
CA TYR A 122 -6.05 -2.37 -19.85
C TYR A 122 -4.62 -1.86 -19.69
N SER A 123 -3.81 -1.92 -20.75
CA SER A 123 -2.42 -1.46 -20.73
C SER A 123 -2.28 0.03 -20.43
N VAL A 124 -3.14 0.89 -20.99
CA VAL A 124 -3.13 2.33 -20.69
C VAL A 124 -3.53 2.60 -19.24
N VAL A 125 -4.65 2.02 -18.78
CA VAL A 125 -5.15 2.22 -17.40
C VAL A 125 -4.16 1.68 -16.38
N ALA A 126 -3.62 0.48 -16.59
CA ALA A 126 -2.64 -0.13 -15.70
C ALA A 126 -1.34 0.68 -15.69
N SER A 127 -0.85 1.15 -16.85
CA SER A 127 0.39 1.94 -16.91
C SER A 127 0.25 3.27 -16.15
N PHE A 128 -0.91 3.92 -16.24
CA PHE A 128 -1.20 5.12 -15.46
C PHE A 128 -1.16 4.85 -13.94
N VAL A 129 -1.79 3.77 -13.49
CA VAL A 129 -1.74 3.32 -12.09
C VAL A 129 -0.30 3.06 -11.64
N LEU A 130 0.50 2.39 -12.47
CA LEU A 130 1.89 2.05 -12.17
C LEU A 130 2.78 3.30 -12.05
N VAL A 131 2.60 4.30 -12.93
CA VAL A 131 3.29 5.61 -12.83
C VAL A 131 2.97 6.29 -11.50
N ALA A 132 1.70 6.28 -11.10
CA ALA A 132 1.28 6.90 -9.86
C ALA A 132 1.86 6.17 -8.63
N VAL A 133 1.95 4.83 -8.64
CA VAL A 133 2.62 4.08 -7.57
C VAL A 133 4.11 4.42 -7.49
N VAL A 134 4.81 4.55 -8.63
CA VAL A 134 6.21 4.99 -8.66
C VAL A 134 6.37 6.37 -8.01
N ALA A 135 5.48 7.30 -8.33
CA ALA A 135 5.50 8.66 -7.81
C ALA A 135 5.30 8.72 -6.28
N ILE A 136 4.34 7.94 -5.73
CA ILE A 136 4.16 7.84 -4.27
C ILE A 136 5.42 7.30 -3.61
N GLY A 137 5.99 6.23 -4.17
CA GLY A 137 7.21 5.64 -3.64
C GLY A 137 8.36 6.65 -3.57
N LEU A 138 8.57 7.41 -4.65
CA LEU A 138 9.62 8.44 -4.73
C LEU A 138 9.42 9.52 -3.65
N ARG A 139 8.19 9.99 -3.46
CA ARG A 139 7.85 11.02 -2.46
C ARG A 139 7.98 10.52 -1.01
N CYS A 140 7.51 9.31 -0.70
CA CYS A 140 7.62 8.75 0.65
C CYS A 140 9.09 8.55 1.07
N MET A 141 9.91 8.05 0.15
CA MET A 141 11.34 7.88 0.38
C MET A 141 12.05 9.22 0.55
N SER A 142 11.76 10.21 -0.31
CA SER A 142 12.42 11.52 -0.21
C SER A 142 12.16 12.17 1.14
N VAL A 143 10.91 12.23 1.58
CA VAL A 143 10.52 12.78 2.89
C VAL A 143 11.26 12.09 4.04
N THR A 144 11.39 10.76 3.97
CA THR A 144 12.07 9.99 5.03
C THR A 144 13.57 10.27 5.08
N VAL A 145 14.24 10.30 3.92
CA VAL A 145 15.67 10.59 3.84
C VAL A 145 15.96 12.03 4.27
N LEU A 146 15.09 12.98 3.91
CA LEU A 146 15.19 14.37 4.36
C LEU A 146 15.06 14.46 5.88
N GLY A 147 14.15 13.70 6.49
CA GLY A 147 14.03 13.60 7.94
C GLY A 147 15.28 13.05 8.64
N LEU A 148 15.96 12.07 8.02
CA LEU A 148 17.23 11.52 8.54
C LEU A 148 18.41 12.51 8.41
N THR A 149 18.35 13.40 7.42
CA THR A 149 19.43 14.35 7.09
C THR A 149 19.04 15.79 7.46
N GLN A 150 18.14 15.96 8.43
CA GLN A 150 17.70 17.25 8.91
C GLN A 150 18.87 18.02 9.56
N LYS A 151 19.01 19.28 9.18
CA LYS A 151 19.98 20.23 9.74
C LYS A 151 19.63 20.54 11.19
N HIS A 152 20.64 20.67 12.03
CA HIS A 152 20.45 21.27 13.35
C HIS A 152 20.19 22.77 13.21
N ILE A 153 19.47 23.36 14.17
CA ILE A 153 19.11 24.79 14.17
C ILE A 153 20.36 25.68 14.05
N ALA A 154 21.49 25.24 14.61
CA ALA A 154 22.77 25.93 14.54
C ALA A 154 23.38 25.97 13.13
N ASP A 155 23.02 25.03 12.26
CA ASP A 155 23.55 24.87 10.90
C ASP A 155 22.63 25.45 9.82
N LEU A 156 21.55 26.13 10.21
CA LEU A 156 20.63 26.79 9.29
C LEU A 156 21.31 28.00 8.65
N THR A 157 21.18 28.13 7.34
CA THR A 157 21.58 29.34 6.62
C THR A 157 20.69 30.52 7.03
N PRO A 158 21.14 31.78 6.84
CA PRO A 158 20.35 32.95 7.22
C PRO A 158 18.94 32.98 6.61
N VAL A 159 18.78 32.48 5.39
CA VAL A 159 17.48 32.40 4.69
C VAL A 159 16.58 31.32 5.34
N GLU A 160 17.12 30.14 5.58
CA GLU A 160 16.40 29.04 6.24
C GLU A 160 15.97 29.42 7.66
N LYS A 161 16.81 30.19 8.37
CA LYS A 161 16.49 30.68 9.71
C LYS A 161 15.29 31.64 9.71
N ILE A 162 15.21 32.55 8.75
CA ILE A 162 14.05 33.46 8.60
C ILE A 162 12.77 32.66 8.35
N GLU A 163 12.83 31.63 7.51
CA GLU A 163 11.68 30.78 7.20
C GLU A 163 11.29 29.90 8.40
N TYR A 164 12.26 29.34 9.11
CA TYR A 164 12.08 28.65 10.39
C TYR A 164 11.38 29.55 11.43
N ASP A 165 11.85 30.78 11.59
CA ASP A 165 11.30 31.74 12.55
C ASP A 165 9.85 32.10 12.20
N LYS A 166 9.51 32.27 10.91
CA LYS A 166 8.12 32.46 10.45
C LYS A 166 7.23 31.26 10.74
N ALA A 167 7.74 30.05 10.55
CA ALA A 167 6.98 28.85 10.84
C ALA A 167 6.80 28.66 12.37
N GLN A 168 7.80 29.06 13.17
CA GLN A 168 7.70 29.09 14.62
C GLN A 168 6.69 30.14 15.09
N GLU A 169 6.68 31.32 14.47
CA GLU A 169 5.68 32.37 14.68
C GLU A 169 4.27 31.81 14.42
N LEU A 170 4.05 31.13 13.29
CA LEU A 170 2.76 30.53 12.95
C LEU A 170 2.29 29.52 13.99
N GLU A 171 3.16 28.60 14.44
CA GLU A 171 2.77 27.61 15.46
C GLU A 171 2.46 28.28 16.80
N ASN A 172 3.22 29.30 17.19
CA ASN A 172 2.96 30.06 18.40
C ASN A 172 1.62 30.81 18.30
N LEU A 173 1.32 31.43 17.17
CA LEU A 173 0.04 32.10 16.92
C LEU A 173 -1.14 31.12 16.93
N HIS A 174 -0.98 29.92 16.38
CA HIS A 174 -1.98 28.85 16.50
C HIS A 174 -2.19 28.40 17.95
N LYS A 175 -1.12 28.28 18.75
CA LYS A 175 -1.23 28.00 20.19
C LYS A 175 -1.97 29.13 20.92
N PHE A 176 -1.61 30.39 20.68
CA PHE A 176 -2.31 31.53 21.27
C PHE A 176 -3.79 31.60 20.87
N LYS A 177 -4.11 31.25 19.61
CA LYS A 177 -5.50 31.13 19.13
C LYS A 177 -6.28 30.05 19.90
N MET A 178 -5.66 28.90 20.17
CA MET A 178 -6.28 27.84 20.99
C MET A 178 -6.42 28.23 22.47
N GLU A 179 -5.49 29.04 22.99
CA GLU A 179 -5.50 29.56 24.36
C GLU A 179 -6.48 30.73 24.56
N GLY A 180 -7.06 31.25 23.46
CA GLY A 180 -8.06 32.31 23.47
C GLY A 180 -7.49 33.71 23.69
N ASN A 181 -6.17 33.91 23.72
CA ASN A 181 -5.56 35.24 23.85
C ASN A 181 -5.23 35.76 22.44
N PHE A 182 -6.21 36.38 21.77
CA PHE A 182 -6.14 36.57 20.32
C PHE A 182 -6.71 37.92 19.83
N THR A 183 -5.92 38.61 19.00
CA THR A 183 -6.26 39.93 18.44
C THR A 183 -6.50 39.84 16.92
N ARG A 184 -7.35 40.70 16.35
CA ARG A 184 -7.66 40.71 14.90
C ARG A 184 -6.43 40.79 13.99
N ILE A 185 -5.38 41.49 14.42
CA ILE A 185 -4.09 41.59 13.71
C ILE A 185 -3.36 40.24 13.63
N GLN A 186 -3.46 39.41 14.67
CA GLN A 186 -2.87 38.07 14.69
C GLN A 186 -3.60 37.10 13.75
N GLU A 187 -4.90 37.34 13.49
CA GLU A 187 -5.69 36.57 12.53
C GLU A 187 -5.24 36.82 11.10
N GLU A 188 -5.10 38.09 10.72
CA GLU A 188 -4.57 38.46 9.42
C GLU A 188 -3.14 37.94 9.24
N ARG A 189 -2.32 37.96 10.31
CA ARG A 189 -0.96 37.43 10.28
C ARG A 189 -0.94 35.91 10.08
N ILE A 190 -1.83 35.16 10.73
CA ILE A 190 -1.98 33.71 10.48
C ILE A 190 -2.36 33.46 9.03
N ILE A 191 -3.34 34.19 8.48
CA ILE A 191 -3.76 34.00 7.08
C ILE A 191 -2.59 34.23 6.12
N VAL A 192 -1.80 35.28 6.34
CA VAL A 192 -0.62 35.57 5.52
C VAL A 192 0.44 34.49 5.67
N LEU A 193 0.72 34.03 6.89
CA LEU A 193 1.70 32.96 7.13
C LEU A 193 1.23 31.60 6.60
N GLU A 194 -0.07 31.30 6.68
CA GLU A 194 -0.67 30.09 6.09
C GLU A 194 -0.57 30.10 4.57
N LEU A 195 -0.80 31.25 3.92
CA LEU A 195 -0.60 31.43 2.47
C LEU A 195 0.86 31.27 2.05
N GLN A 196 1.81 31.59 2.93
CA GLN A 196 3.24 31.48 2.66
C GLN A 196 3.80 30.07 2.85
N HIS A 197 3.08 29.17 3.54
CA HIS A 197 3.51 27.80 3.84
C HIS A 197 4.99 27.68 4.33
N PRO A 198 5.40 28.43 5.37
CA PRO A 198 6.79 28.47 5.81
C PRO A 198 7.25 27.12 6.38
N ARG A 199 8.44 26.67 5.99
CA ARG A 199 9.00 25.37 6.41
C ARG A 199 9.73 25.46 7.75
N LYS A 200 9.58 24.41 8.57
CA LYS A 200 10.38 24.20 9.80
C LYS A 200 11.56 23.27 9.63
N GLU A 201 11.50 22.42 8.62
CA GLU A 201 12.42 21.30 8.49
C GLU A 201 13.29 21.52 7.25
N PHE A 202 14.58 21.74 7.50
CA PHE A 202 15.58 21.91 6.47
C PHE A 202 16.54 20.73 6.51
N SER A 203 16.83 20.14 5.36
CA SER A 203 17.76 19.03 5.21
C SER A 203 19.04 19.49 4.50
N TYR A 204 20.15 18.79 4.75
CA TYR A 204 21.38 18.98 3.96
C TYR A 204 21.23 18.53 2.50
N ILE A 205 20.25 17.67 2.19
CA ILE A 205 20.02 17.14 0.86
C ILE A 205 18.79 17.82 0.25
N ASN A 206 18.88 18.22 -1.03
CA ASN A 206 17.73 18.73 -1.77
C ASN A 206 16.84 17.58 -2.24
N GLU A 207 15.53 17.70 -1.99
CA GLU A 207 14.54 16.69 -2.37
C GLU A 207 14.56 16.33 -3.86
N ASN A 208 14.52 17.33 -4.74
CA ASN A 208 14.45 17.12 -6.18
C ASN A 208 15.72 16.45 -6.71
N LEU A 209 16.87 16.82 -6.12
CA LEU A 209 18.15 16.18 -6.44
C LEU A 209 18.14 14.70 -6.04
N LEU A 210 17.63 14.39 -4.85
CA LEU A 210 17.55 13.00 -4.36
C LEU A 210 16.65 12.14 -5.25
N ILE A 211 15.46 12.66 -5.60
CA ILE A 211 14.53 11.98 -6.53
C ILE A 211 15.21 11.76 -7.89
N GLY A 212 15.90 12.77 -8.41
CA GLY A 212 16.64 12.69 -9.66
C GLY A 212 17.76 11.64 -9.64
N LEU A 213 18.57 11.60 -8.59
CA LEU A 213 19.67 10.64 -8.44
C LEU A 213 19.17 9.20 -8.34
N ILE A 214 18.11 8.95 -7.56
CA ILE A 214 17.55 7.60 -7.42
C ILE A 214 16.88 7.15 -8.71
N SER A 215 16.15 8.04 -9.37
CA SER A 215 15.57 7.76 -10.69
C SER A 215 16.66 7.45 -11.72
N LEU A 216 17.75 8.22 -11.73
CA LEU A 216 18.90 7.94 -12.59
C LEU A 216 19.54 6.58 -12.28
N CYS A 217 19.67 6.21 -11.01
CA CYS A 217 20.18 4.90 -10.62
C CYS A 217 19.26 3.78 -11.15
N ILE A 218 17.95 3.87 -10.90
CA ILE A 218 16.95 2.92 -11.40
C ILE A 218 17.02 2.79 -12.92
N PHE A 219 17.15 3.91 -13.62
CA PHE A 219 17.35 3.94 -15.05
C PHE A 219 18.58 3.13 -15.47
N ILE A 220 19.76 3.40 -14.89
CA ILE A 220 21.01 2.76 -15.30
C ILE A 220 20.97 1.24 -15.11
N TYR A 221 20.54 0.74 -13.95
CA TYR A 221 20.61 -0.71 -13.69
C TYR A 221 19.41 -1.48 -14.28
N CYS A 222 18.20 -0.94 -14.22
CA CYS A 222 16.99 -1.70 -14.57
C CYS A 222 16.60 -1.54 -16.03
N VAL A 223 16.59 -0.33 -16.59
CA VAL A 223 16.29 -0.15 -18.02
C VAL A 223 17.31 -0.89 -18.87
N ALA A 224 18.56 -0.93 -18.43
CA ALA A 224 19.60 -1.63 -19.14
C ALA A 224 19.55 -3.16 -18.90
N GLY A 225 19.28 -3.60 -17.66
CA GLY A 225 19.36 -4.99 -17.22
C GLY A 225 18.06 -5.82 -17.19
N GLY A 226 16.90 -5.22 -17.45
CA GLY A 226 15.60 -5.91 -17.52
C GLY A 226 15.13 -6.56 -16.21
N LEU A 227 14.23 -7.55 -16.32
CA LEU A 227 13.65 -8.27 -15.17
C LEU A 227 14.74 -8.98 -14.35
N GLU A 228 15.75 -9.51 -15.01
CA GLU A 228 16.84 -10.20 -14.34
C GLU A 228 17.61 -9.29 -13.38
N ALA A 229 17.97 -8.09 -13.81
CA ALA A 229 18.60 -7.12 -12.93
C ALA A 229 17.69 -6.79 -11.74
N ALA A 230 16.40 -6.53 -12.00
CA ALA A 230 15.42 -6.22 -10.96
C ALA A 230 15.33 -7.35 -9.91
N PHE A 231 15.26 -8.61 -10.33
CA PHE A 231 15.08 -9.74 -9.41
C PHE A 231 16.32 -10.03 -8.57
N TYR A 232 17.52 -9.86 -9.13
CA TYR A 232 18.75 -10.02 -8.35
C TYR A 232 18.98 -8.84 -7.41
N SER A 233 18.61 -7.61 -7.82
CA SER A 233 18.59 -6.49 -6.89
C SER A 233 17.55 -6.68 -5.80
N ASP A 234 16.34 -7.18 -6.12
CA ASP A 234 15.29 -7.48 -5.14
C ASP A 234 15.75 -8.48 -4.08
N LEU A 235 16.57 -9.47 -4.45
CA LEU A 235 17.17 -10.42 -3.51
C LEU A 235 18.06 -9.70 -2.48
N LEU A 236 18.99 -8.86 -2.96
CA LEU A 236 19.86 -8.08 -2.09
C LEU A 236 19.06 -7.10 -1.22
N GLN A 237 18.16 -6.35 -1.86
CA GLN A 237 17.32 -5.34 -1.23
C GLN A 237 16.40 -5.95 -0.18
N GLY A 238 15.82 -7.12 -0.46
CA GLY A 238 14.96 -7.79 0.49
C GLY A 238 15.72 -8.28 1.73
N ILE A 239 16.96 -8.77 1.59
CA ILE A 239 17.80 -9.10 2.74
C ILE A 239 18.04 -7.86 3.60
N LEU A 240 18.36 -6.72 2.96
CA LEU A 240 18.57 -5.44 3.64
C LEU A 240 17.31 -4.98 4.40
N ILE A 241 16.11 -5.11 3.79
CA ILE A 241 14.84 -4.76 4.45
C ILE A 241 14.56 -5.67 5.65
N ILE A 242 14.87 -6.97 5.58
CA ILE A 242 14.70 -7.88 6.72
C ILE A 242 15.62 -7.46 7.88
N VAL A 243 16.90 -7.16 7.58
CA VAL A 243 17.85 -6.64 8.58
C VAL A 243 17.30 -5.35 9.21
N LEU A 244 16.79 -4.43 8.38
CA LEU A 244 16.15 -3.20 8.83
C LEU A 244 15.00 -3.43 9.81
N SER A 245 14.18 -4.44 9.52
CA SER A 245 12.97 -4.75 10.27
C SER A 245 13.29 -5.27 11.67
N VAL A 246 14.48 -5.83 11.87
CA VAL A 246 14.91 -6.42 13.15
C VAL A 246 15.83 -5.47 13.92
N ILE A 247 16.71 -4.72 13.25
CA ILE A 247 17.82 -4.01 13.89
C ILE A 247 17.36 -3.01 14.97
N LEU A 248 16.26 -2.31 14.76
CA LEU A 248 15.79 -1.27 15.70
C LEU A 248 15.19 -1.83 17.00
N ILE A 249 14.69 -3.07 16.96
CA ILE A 249 13.95 -3.66 18.07
C ILE A 249 14.85 -3.87 19.31
N PRO A 250 16.03 -4.52 19.21
CA PRO A 250 16.94 -4.67 20.36
C PRO A 250 17.38 -3.33 20.97
N PHE A 251 17.68 -2.32 20.15
CA PHE A 251 18.08 -1.01 20.65
C PHE A 251 16.92 -0.28 21.35
N GLY A 252 15.72 -0.38 20.81
CA GLY A 252 14.50 0.14 21.45
C GLY A 252 14.27 -0.52 22.81
N PHE A 253 14.30 -1.85 22.87
CA PHE A 253 14.17 -2.60 24.13
C PHE A 253 15.25 -2.24 25.15
N ASN A 254 16.52 -2.19 24.73
CA ASN A 254 17.62 -1.84 25.63
C ASN A 254 17.46 -0.42 26.19
N LYS A 255 17.01 0.54 25.37
CA LYS A 255 16.79 1.91 25.83
C LYS A 255 15.67 2.01 26.86
N ILE A 256 14.58 1.27 26.67
CA ILE A 256 13.49 1.16 27.65
C ILE A 256 14.00 0.46 28.92
N SER A 257 14.72 -0.65 28.80
CA SER A 257 15.32 -1.36 29.93
C SER A 257 16.19 -0.44 30.80
N ILE A 258 17.09 0.35 30.18
CA ILE A 258 17.92 1.34 30.88
C ILE A 258 17.07 2.42 31.57
N MET A 259 16.02 2.92 30.91
CA MET A 259 15.10 3.92 31.47
C MET A 259 14.40 3.41 32.73
N PHE A 260 14.19 2.09 32.85
CA PHE A 260 13.52 1.44 33.98
C PHE A 260 14.45 0.59 34.85
N GLY A 261 15.74 0.93 34.92
CA GLY A 261 16.68 0.34 35.90
C GLY A 261 17.31 -0.98 35.48
N ASN A 262 17.56 -1.19 34.18
CA ASN A 262 18.20 -2.38 33.60
C ASN A 262 17.48 -3.70 33.90
N ALA A 263 16.15 -3.69 33.75
CA ALA A 263 15.35 -4.89 33.93
C ALA A 263 15.46 -5.80 32.68
N GLY A 264 15.43 -7.13 32.88
CA GLY A 264 15.48 -8.10 31.78
C GLY A 264 14.33 -7.96 30.78
N LEU A 265 14.36 -8.73 29.68
CA LEU A 265 13.38 -8.64 28.58
C LEU A 265 11.93 -8.72 29.07
N MET A 266 11.60 -9.71 29.91
CA MET A 266 10.23 -9.91 30.39
C MET A 266 9.74 -8.74 31.26
N ALA A 267 10.59 -8.23 32.14
CA ALA A 267 10.25 -7.07 32.97
C ALA A 267 10.04 -5.81 32.12
N THR A 268 10.83 -5.64 31.05
CA THR A 268 10.64 -4.54 30.08
C THR A 268 9.29 -4.67 29.37
N ILE A 269 8.89 -5.88 28.97
CA ILE A 269 7.60 -6.13 28.32
C ILE A 269 6.43 -5.85 29.29
N ASN A 270 6.51 -6.30 30.55
CA ASN A 270 5.51 -6.00 31.57
C ASN A 270 5.39 -4.48 31.77
N ARG A 271 6.53 -3.77 31.79
CA ARG A 271 6.55 -2.32 31.96
C ARG A 271 5.88 -1.59 30.81
N ILE A 272 6.02 -2.07 29.57
CA ILE A 272 5.29 -1.53 28.41
C ILE A 272 3.77 -1.67 28.63
N HIS A 273 3.31 -2.81 29.15
CA HIS A 273 1.90 -3.03 29.47
C HIS A 273 1.42 -2.12 30.61
N GLU A 274 2.24 -1.83 31.62
CA GLU A 274 1.88 -0.89 32.69
C GLU A 274 1.80 0.56 32.21
N ILE A 275 2.59 0.93 31.21
CA ILE A 275 2.66 2.31 30.70
C ILE A 275 1.50 2.59 29.74
N LEU A 276 1.35 1.74 28.72
CA LEU A 276 0.43 1.97 27.61
C LEU A 276 -1.02 1.67 28.02
N PRO A 277 -2.02 2.52 27.69
CA PRO A 277 -3.42 2.29 28.01
C PRO A 277 -3.92 0.95 27.46
N GLU A 278 -4.89 0.36 28.15
CA GLU A 278 -5.49 -0.92 27.75
C GLU A 278 -6.07 -0.87 26.31
N SER A 279 -6.60 0.30 25.92
CA SER A 279 -7.13 0.54 24.56
C SER A 279 -6.10 0.44 23.44
N TYR A 280 -4.80 0.54 23.72
CA TYR A 280 -3.73 0.36 22.72
C TYR A 280 -3.50 -1.12 22.38
N PHE A 281 -4.03 -2.03 23.19
CA PHE A 281 -3.94 -3.49 22.98
C PHE A 281 -5.21 -4.06 22.33
N ASP A 282 -6.24 -3.23 22.10
CA ASP A 282 -7.45 -3.61 21.38
C ASP A 282 -7.16 -3.80 19.88
N ILE A 283 -7.35 -5.02 19.35
CA ILE A 283 -7.16 -5.35 17.92
C ILE A 283 -8.27 -4.74 17.05
N PHE A 284 -9.52 -4.84 17.52
CA PHE A 284 -10.71 -4.47 16.75
C PHE A 284 -11.27 -3.13 17.22
N GLY A 285 -10.76 -2.07 16.59
CA GLY A 285 -11.17 -0.69 16.86
C GLY A 285 -10.69 -0.20 18.22
N SER A 286 -9.57 0.53 18.22
CA SER A 286 -9.17 1.35 19.36
C SER A 286 -10.02 2.63 19.39
N ALA A 287 -9.98 3.31 20.54
CA ALA A 287 -10.58 4.61 20.83
C ALA A 287 -10.57 5.63 19.68
N GLU A 288 -9.49 5.64 18.89
CA GLU A 288 -9.24 6.64 17.85
C GLU A 288 -9.50 6.10 16.43
N VAL A 289 -9.64 4.77 16.24
CA VAL A 289 -9.93 4.16 14.94
C VAL A 289 -11.10 3.18 14.98
N LEU A 290 -12.26 3.70 15.32
CA LEU A 290 -13.53 2.99 15.29
C LEU A 290 -13.96 2.48 13.90
N ASP A 291 -13.21 2.83 12.85
CA ASP A 291 -13.49 2.41 11.47
C ASP A 291 -13.02 0.99 11.15
N PHE A 292 -12.01 0.46 11.85
CA PHE A 292 -11.39 -0.84 11.57
C PHE A 292 -12.07 -1.99 12.32
N THR A 293 -13.38 -2.10 12.13
CA THR A 293 -14.17 -3.24 12.64
C THR A 293 -13.83 -4.54 11.89
N TRP A 294 -14.10 -5.70 12.52
CA TRP A 294 -13.81 -7.00 11.91
C TRP A 294 -14.53 -7.21 10.57
N PHE A 295 -15.78 -6.72 10.45
CA PHE A 295 -16.59 -6.87 9.24
C PHE A 295 -16.10 -5.96 8.11
N TYR A 296 -15.67 -4.73 8.44
CA TYR A 296 -15.06 -3.83 7.45
C TYR A 296 -13.75 -4.42 6.92
N ILE A 297 -12.93 -4.96 7.81
CA ILE A 297 -11.67 -5.61 7.44
C ILE A 297 -11.92 -6.83 6.57
N ALA A 298 -12.89 -7.68 6.89
CA ALA A 298 -13.26 -8.81 6.04
C ALA A 298 -13.66 -8.36 4.62
N ALA A 299 -14.50 -7.32 4.50
CA ALA A 299 -14.91 -6.79 3.20
C ALA A 299 -13.72 -6.21 2.40
N VAL A 300 -12.85 -5.44 3.06
CA VAL A 300 -11.64 -4.88 2.43
C VAL A 300 -10.65 -5.98 2.03
N SER A 301 -10.45 -7.01 2.86
CA SER A 301 -9.61 -8.16 2.53
C SER A 301 -10.08 -8.86 1.26
N ILE A 302 -11.39 -9.03 1.08
CA ILE A 302 -11.97 -9.63 -0.14
C ILE A 302 -11.70 -8.71 -1.34
N LEU A 303 -12.01 -7.41 -1.22
CA LEU A 303 -11.78 -6.43 -2.29
C LEU A 303 -10.31 -6.43 -2.74
N LEU A 304 -9.37 -6.34 -1.78
CA LEU A 304 -7.94 -6.32 -2.07
C LEU A 304 -7.47 -7.62 -2.72
N THR A 305 -7.98 -8.78 -2.29
CA THR A 305 -7.66 -10.07 -2.91
C THR A 305 -8.09 -10.11 -4.38
N LEU A 306 -9.30 -9.63 -4.68
CA LEU A 306 -9.82 -9.61 -6.04
C LEU A 306 -9.00 -8.68 -6.94
N ASN A 307 -8.63 -7.50 -6.44
CA ASN A 307 -7.88 -6.51 -7.20
C ASN A 307 -6.41 -6.90 -7.41
N VAL A 308 -5.74 -7.49 -6.42
CA VAL A 308 -4.33 -7.89 -6.55
C VAL A 308 -4.12 -8.86 -7.71
N ALA A 309 -5.00 -9.85 -7.88
CA ALA A 309 -4.89 -10.82 -8.94
C ALA A 309 -4.88 -10.20 -10.35
N VAL A 310 -5.36 -8.97 -10.48
CA VAL A 310 -5.56 -8.27 -11.77
C VAL A 310 -4.50 -7.19 -11.97
N GLN A 311 -3.61 -6.99 -10.99
CA GLN A 311 -2.50 -6.04 -11.15
C GLN A 311 -1.48 -6.59 -12.15
N ALA A 312 -1.03 -5.72 -13.05
CA ALA A 312 -0.20 -6.14 -14.17
C ALA A 312 1.15 -6.73 -13.75
N ASN A 313 1.72 -6.24 -12.64
CA ASN A 313 3.02 -6.69 -12.13
C ASN A 313 2.98 -8.15 -11.65
N GLN A 314 1.79 -8.69 -11.34
CA GLN A 314 1.65 -10.11 -11.00
C GLN A 314 2.10 -11.03 -12.13
N MET A 315 1.88 -10.62 -13.38
CA MET A 315 2.30 -11.40 -14.54
C MET A 315 3.82 -11.53 -14.61
N ASN A 316 4.55 -10.44 -14.36
CA ASN A 316 6.03 -10.45 -14.35
C ASN A 316 6.58 -11.18 -13.13
N ALA A 317 5.97 -10.95 -11.96
CA ALA A 317 6.34 -11.58 -10.70
C ALA A 317 6.24 -13.10 -10.79
N ILE A 318 5.06 -13.60 -11.15
CA ILE A 318 4.70 -15.02 -11.06
C ILE A 318 5.00 -15.74 -12.38
N GLY A 319 4.75 -15.09 -13.51
CA GLY A 319 4.93 -15.67 -14.85
C GLY A 319 6.39 -15.88 -15.27
N SER A 320 7.34 -15.24 -14.57
CA SER A 320 8.79 -15.42 -14.76
C SER A 320 9.37 -16.64 -14.03
N ALA A 321 8.56 -17.36 -13.25
CA ALA A 321 8.99 -18.59 -12.60
C ALA A 321 9.23 -19.72 -13.63
N LYS A 322 10.20 -20.59 -13.35
CA LYS A 322 10.50 -21.72 -14.23
C LYS A 322 9.38 -22.75 -14.35
N ASP A 323 8.59 -22.93 -13.29
CA ASP A 323 7.49 -23.90 -13.22
C ASP A 323 6.37 -23.44 -12.26
N GLU A 324 5.22 -24.13 -12.31
CA GLU A 324 4.04 -23.80 -11.50
C GLU A 324 4.29 -23.91 -9.98
N LEU A 325 5.06 -24.88 -9.51
CA LEU A 325 5.33 -25.06 -8.09
C LEU A 325 6.28 -23.99 -7.57
N THR A 326 7.29 -23.62 -8.37
CA THR A 326 8.18 -22.51 -8.07
C THR A 326 7.43 -21.18 -8.00
N ALA A 327 6.49 -20.94 -8.94
CA ALA A 327 5.60 -19.77 -8.92
C ALA A 327 4.78 -19.70 -7.62
N ARG A 328 4.11 -20.80 -7.25
CA ARG A 328 3.32 -20.90 -6.02
C ARG A 328 4.17 -20.65 -4.77
N PHE A 329 5.27 -21.39 -4.65
CA PHE A 329 6.12 -21.34 -3.47
C PHE A 329 6.70 -19.95 -3.29
N GLY A 330 7.34 -19.40 -4.33
CA GLY A 330 8.01 -18.11 -4.24
C GLY A 330 7.05 -16.97 -3.91
N PHE A 331 5.89 -16.92 -4.58
CA PHE A 331 4.96 -15.82 -4.32
C PHE A 331 4.35 -15.88 -2.91
N VAL A 332 4.01 -17.08 -2.43
CA VAL A 332 3.43 -17.28 -1.10
C VAL A 332 4.46 -17.07 0.00
N SER A 333 5.67 -17.62 -0.12
CA SER A 333 6.74 -17.41 0.88
C SER A 333 7.13 -15.94 0.98
N GLY A 334 7.30 -15.25 -0.16
CA GLY A 334 7.62 -13.82 -0.18
C GLY A 334 6.53 -12.98 0.48
N SER A 335 5.26 -13.33 0.21
CA SER A 335 4.11 -12.70 0.88
C SER A 335 4.13 -12.92 2.40
N PHE A 336 4.53 -14.09 2.89
CA PHE A 336 4.65 -14.34 4.34
C PHE A 336 5.78 -13.56 4.98
N ILE A 337 6.97 -13.50 4.34
CA ILE A 337 8.09 -12.68 4.82
C ILE A 337 7.64 -11.22 4.97
N LYS A 338 6.86 -10.71 4.00
CA LYS A 338 6.27 -9.36 4.07
C LYS A 338 5.40 -9.17 5.31
N ARG A 339 4.53 -10.13 5.64
CA ARG A 339 3.65 -10.05 6.82
C ARG A 339 4.44 -10.13 8.13
N LEU A 340 5.48 -10.94 8.19
CA LEU A 340 6.39 -10.98 9.34
C LEU A 340 7.10 -9.64 9.54
N CYS A 341 7.62 -9.02 8.49
CA CYS A 341 8.22 -7.68 8.58
C CYS A 341 7.21 -6.63 9.04
N THR A 342 5.96 -6.69 8.55
CA THR A 342 4.88 -5.79 9.00
C THR A 342 4.64 -5.92 10.51
N LEU A 343 4.65 -7.13 11.06
CA LEU A 343 4.51 -7.34 12.50
C LEU A 343 5.71 -6.81 13.28
N LEU A 344 6.95 -6.98 12.78
CA LEU A 344 8.17 -6.44 13.39
C LEU A 344 8.16 -4.89 13.41
N TRP A 345 7.72 -4.25 12.34
CA TRP A 345 7.55 -2.79 12.31
C TRP A 345 6.48 -2.32 13.30
N GLY A 346 5.40 -3.10 13.44
CA GLY A 346 4.40 -2.89 14.47
C GLY A 346 4.96 -2.97 15.89
N ILE A 347 5.76 -4.00 16.20
CA ILE A 347 6.47 -4.10 17.49
C ILE A 347 7.28 -2.84 17.74
N PHE A 348 8.07 -2.41 16.75
CA PHE A 348 8.86 -1.22 16.88
C PHE A 348 8.01 0.04 17.07
N GLY A 349 6.86 0.14 16.40
CA GLY A 349 5.87 1.20 16.63
C GLY A 349 5.45 1.30 18.10
N ILE A 350 5.15 0.17 18.75
CA ILE A 350 4.81 0.13 20.19
C ILE A 350 5.97 0.63 21.05
N LEU A 351 7.20 0.18 20.77
CA LEU A 351 8.40 0.65 21.48
C LEU A 351 8.59 2.16 21.30
N ALA A 352 8.34 2.68 20.09
CA ALA A 352 8.46 4.08 19.78
C ALA A 352 7.43 4.95 20.53
N ILE A 353 6.23 4.44 20.81
CA ILE A 353 5.24 5.14 21.65
C ILE A 353 5.80 5.38 23.05
N VAL A 354 6.35 4.34 23.67
CA VAL A 354 6.91 4.44 25.03
C VAL A 354 8.13 5.36 25.05
N LEU A 355 8.97 5.32 24.02
CA LEU A 355 10.19 6.11 23.95
C LEU A 355 9.95 7.59 23.59
N TYR A 356 8.98 7.86 22.71
CA TYR A 356 8.87 9.16 22.04
C TYR A 356 7.47 9.79 22.10
N GLY A 357 6.48 9.11 22.67
CA GLY A 357 5.06 9.53 22.75
C GLY A 357 4.85 10.96 23.24
N SER A 358 5.65 11.42 24.19
CA SER A 358 5.57 12.77 24.76
C SER A 358 6.32 13.86 23.97
N HIS A 359 7.23 13.46 23.08
CA HIS A 359 8.15 14.38 22.38
C HIS A 359 7.75 14.61 20.92
N ILE A 360 7.21 13.59 20.25
CA ILE A 360 6.90 13.64 18.82
C ILE A 360 5.38 13.69 18.62
N LYS A 361 4.90 14.86 18.16
CA LYS A 361 3.50 15.05 17.77
C LYS A 361 3.21 14.60 16.33
N ASN A 362 4.18 14.74 15.42
CA ASN A 362 4.03 14.27 14.05
C ASN A 362 4.49 12.82 13.94
N SER A 363 3.52 11.90 13.88
CA SER A 363 3.77 10.45 13.84
C SER A 363 4.61 10.01 12.63
N ASP A 364 4.59 10.76 11.52
CA ASP A 364 5.32 10.39 10.30
C ASP A 364 6.85 10.52 10.46
N LEU A 365 7.30 11.33 11.42
CA LEU A 365 8.72 11.56 11.68
C LEU A 365 9.31 10.60 12.71
N VAL A 366 8.47 9.85 13.42
CA VAL A 366 8.88 8.98 14.54
C VAL A 366 9.94 7.99 14.10
N TRP A 367 9.79 7.40 12.91
CA TRP A 367 10.76 6.42 12.43
C TRP A 367 12.13 7.03 12.17
N GLY A 368 12.20 8.12 11.39
CA GLY A 368 13.46 8.79 11.08
C GLY A 368 14.17 9.30 12.34
N TYR A 369 13.41 9.89 13.27
CA TYR A 369 13.93 10.34 14.56
C TYR A 369 14.50 9.16 15.37
N ALA A 370 13.74 8.06 15.49
CA ALA A 370 14.17 6.90 16.24
C ALA A 370 15.42 6.24 15.64
N CYS A 371 15.54 6.19 14.31
CA CYS A 371 16.75 5.73 13.63
C CYS A 371 17.97 6.59 14.00
N LYS A 372 17.84 7.91 13.92
CA LYS A 372 18.93 8.84 14.27
C LYS A 372 19.33 8.70 15.75
N HIS A 373 18.34 8.61 16.64
CA HIS A 373 18.58 8.57 18.08
C HIS A 373 19.09 7.21 18.58
N LEU A 374 18.58 6.10 18.06
CA LEU A 374 18.96 4.74 18.48
C LEU A 374 20.23 4.24 17.80
N LEU A 375 20.42 4.53 16.51
CA LEU A 375 21.55 4.01 15.73
C LEU A 375 22.69 5.02 15.55
N GLY A 376 22.40 6.32 15.61
CA GLY A 376 23.39 7.36 15.29
C GLY A 376 24.55 7.47 16.28
N SER A 377 24.31 7.15 17.55
CA SER A 377 25.35 7.19 18.59
C SER A 377 26.44 6.14 18.42
N LEU A 378 26.18 5.08 17.64
CA LEU A 378 27.11 3.96 17.44
C LEU A 378 28.18 4.25 16.38
N ASN A 379 27.91 5.18 15.46
CA ASN A 379 28.80 5.57 14.35
C ASN A 379 29.37 4.40 13.51
N LEU A 380 28.63 3.28 13.44
CA LEU A 380 29.01 2.06 12.71
C LEU A 380 28.53 2.05 11.23
N GLY A 381 28.08 3.19 10.70
CA GLY A 381 27.48 3.24 9.35
C GLY A 381 26.02 2.78 9.29
N LEU A 382 25.36 2.59 10.45
CA LEU A 382 24.00 2.06 10.53
C LEU A 382 22.93 3.03 10.03
N ILE A 383 23.18 4.35 10.09
CA ILE A 383 22.29 5.34 9.47
C ILE A 383 22.42 5.24 7.94
N GLY A 384 23.65 5.09 7.43
CA GLY A 384 23.89 4.84 6.00
C GLY A 384 23.24 3.55 5.52
N LEU A 385 23.31 2.48 6.31
CA LEU A 385 22.60 1.24 6.06
C LEU A 385 21.08 1.46 6.02
N MET A 386 20.52 2.24 6.95
CA MET A 386 19.10 2.59 6.97
C MET A 386 18.68 3.32 5.69
N ILE A 387 19.44 4.34 5.27
CA ILE A 387 19.19 5.08 4.02
C ILE A 387 19.28 4.15 2.81
N ALA A 388 20.27 3.27 2.77
CA ALA A 388 20.41 2.27 1.71
C ALA A 388 19.22 1.31 1.67
N CYS A 389 18.71 0.85 2.82
CA CYS A 389 17.53 -0.01 2.91
C CYS A 389 16.24 0.70 2.45
N LEU A 390 16.09 1.99 2.75
CA LEU A 390 14.96 2.81 2.28
C LEU A 390 14.99 2.99 0.76
N ALA A 391 16.16 3.34 0.22
CA ALA A 391 16.37 3.44 -1.22
C ALA A 391 16.12 2.08 -1.90
N ALA A 392 16.62 0.99 -1.30
CA ALA A 392 16.41 -0.38 -1.74
C ALA A 392 14.93 -0.75 -1.86
N ALA A 393 14.13 -0.52 -0.81
CA ALA A 393 12.70 -0.83 -0.82
C ALA A 393 11.95 -0.07 -1.92
N LEU A 394 12.27 1.22 -2.11
CA LEU A 394 11.71 2.00 -3.21
C LEU A 394 12.16 1.46 -4.57
N MET A 395 13.46 1.25 -4.76
CA MET A 395 14.03 0.82 -6.04
C MET A 395 13.46 -0.53 -6.50
N ALA A 396 13.24 -1.47 -5.58
CA ALA A 396 12.58 -2.76 -5.85
C ALA A 396 11.20 -2.55 -6.48
N SER A 397 10.34 -1.75 -5.82
CA SER A 397 8.99 -1.47 -6.30
C SER A 397 9.00 -0.67 -7.61
N ALA A 398 9.77 0.41 -7.69
CA ALA A 398 9.79 1.31 -8.84
C ALA A 398 10.32 0.63 -10.11
N SER A 399 11.37 -0.19 -10.00
CA SER A 399 11.91 -0.95 -11.13
C SER A 399 10.92 -1.96 -11.69
N MET A 400 10.18 -2.66 -10.83
CA MET A 400 9.13 -3.59 -11.24
C MET A 400 7.97 -2.88 -11.96
N MET A 401 7.46 -1.79 -11.38
CA MET A 401 6.33 -1.06 -11.95
C MET A 401 6.71 -0.46 -13.31
N MET A 402 7.94 0.08 -13.41
CA MET A 402 8.51 0.57 -14.66
C MET A 402 8.58 -0.52 -15.73
N LEU A 403 9.15 -1.68 -15.41
CA LEU A 403 9.29 -2.78 -16.37
C LEU A 403 7.93 -3.36 -16.79
N THR A 404 6.99 -3.41 -15.87
CA THR A 404 5.62 -3.86 -16.13
C THR A 404 4.87 -2.91 -17.07
N ALA A 405 4.88 -1.60 -16.79
CA ALA A 405 4.23 -0.60 -17.64
C ALA A 405 4.89 -0.56 -19.03
N SER A 406 6.23 -0.61 -19.07
CA SER A 406 6.99 -0.72 -20.32
C SER A 406 6.56 -1.93 -21.16
N GLY A 407 6.43 -3.10 -20.53
CA GLY A 407 5.99 -4.33 -21.21
C GLY A 407 4.58 -4.20 -21.76
N LEU A 408 3.64 -3.67 -20.96
CA LEU A 408 2.26 -3.42 -21.37
C LEU A 408 2.16 -2.48 -22.58
N LEU A 409 2.86 -1.35 -22.53
CA LEU A 409 2.84 -0.37 -23.62
C LEU A 409 3.52 -0.92 -24.87
N THR A 410 4.66 -1.61 -24.71
CA THR A 410 5.38 -2.17 -25.86
C THR A 410 4.56 -3.26 -26.54
N HIS A 411 4.01 -4.21 -25.77
CA HIS A 411 3.38 -5.40 -26.32
C HIS A 411 1.92 -5.19 -26.75
N ASN A 412 1.14 -4.38 -26.01
CA ASN A 412 -0.29 -4.21 -26.28
C ASN A 412 -0.64 -2.88 -26.94
N LEU A 413 0.30 -1.93 -27.04
CA LEU A 413 0.07 -0.66 -27.74
C LEU A 413 1.02 -0.51 -28.94
N CYS A 414 2.33 -0.54 -28.73
CA CYS A 414 3.31 -0.32 -29.81
C CYS A 414 3.34 -1.47 -30.83
N ARG A 415 3.34 -2.74 -30.40
CA ARG A 415 3.40 -3.89 -31.31
C ARG A 415 2.17 -3.98 -32.24
N PRO A 416 0.93 -3.73 -31.79
CA PRO A 416 -0.22 -3.61 -32.69
C PRO A 416 -0.16 -2.43 -33.67
N LEU A 417 0.42 -1.29 -33.27
CA LEU A 417 0.55 -0.10 -34.11
C LEU A 417 1.68 -0.20 -35.14
N PHE A 418 2.79 -0.84 -34.76
CA PHE A 418 3.97 -1.05 -35.58
C PHE A 418 4.31 -2.55 -35.65
N PRO A 419 3.57 -3.32 -36.48
CA PRO A 419 3.83 -4.74 -36.66
C PRO A 419 5.12 -4.97 -37.46
N ASN A 420 5.78 -6.12 -37.25
CA ASN A 420 6.96 -6.61 -38.00
C ASN A 420 8.29 -5.90 -37.72
N LEU A 421 8.48 -5.32 -36.53
CA LEU A 421 9.82 -4.92 -36.09
C LEU A 421 10.61 -6.13 -35.60
N ASP A 422 11.94 -6.06 -35.68
CA ASP A 422 12.82 -7.07 -35.09
C ASP A 422 12.75 -7.04 -33.55
N GLU A 423 13.02 -8.17 -32.90
CA GLU A 423 12.97 -8.32 -31.44
C GLU A 423 13.89 -7.30 -30.74
N GLY A 424 15.05 -6.98 -31.32
CA GLY A 424 15.95 -5.95 -30.79
C GLY A 424 15.33 -4.55 -30.76
N HIS A 425 14.52 -4.20 -31.76
CA HIS A 425 13.81 -2.93 -31.81
C HIS A 425 12.71 -2.86 -30.76
N TYR A 426 11.98 -3.96 -30.54
CA TYR A 426 10.98 -3.99 -29.47
C TYR A 426 11.59 -3.90 -28.07
N VAL A 427 12.77 -4.50 -27.85
CA VAL A 427 13.52 -4.30 -26.59
C VAL A 427 13.92 -2.83 -26.42
N LEU A 428 14.38 -2.16 -27.48
CA LEU A 428 14.69 -0.73 -27.44
C LEU A 428 13.46 0.12 -27.11
N ILE A 429 12.31 -0.15 -27.73
CA ILE A 429 11.04 0.52 -27.42
C ILE A 429 10.68 0.30 -25.94
N GLY A 430 10.83 -0.93 -25.44
CA GLY A 430 10.64 -1.22 -24.02
C GLY A 430 11.54 -0.39 -23.11
N ARG A 431 12.81 -0.23 -23.47
CA ARG A 431 13.74 0.62 -22.70
C ARG A 431 13.31 2.08 -22.69
N ILE A 432 12.93 2.62 -23.84
CA ILE A 432 12.45 4.00 -23.97
C ILE A 432 11.16 4.20 -23.15
N MET A 433 10.19 3.29 -23.27
CA MET A 433 8.94 3.37 -22.50
C MET A 433 9.20 3.27 -21.00
N GLY A 434 10.14 2.42 -20.56
CA GLY A 434 10.55 2.36 -19.16
C GLY A 434 11.12 3.69 -18.67
N ALA A 435 11.98 4.33 -19.47
CA ALA A 435 12.52 5.66 -19.18
C ALA A 435 11.41 6.70 -19.01
N VAL A 436 10.45 6.72 -19.94
CA VAL A 436 9.31 7.64 -19.91
C VAL A 436 8.49 7.43 -18.64
N ILE A 437 8.15 6.19 -18.30
CA ILE A 437 7.38 5.85 -17.08
C ILE A 437 8.09 6.36 -15.82
N LEU A 438 9.41 6.20 -15.74
CA LEU A 438 10.18 6.65 -14.59
C LEU A 438 10.26 8.18 -14.49
N ILE A 439 10.47 8.87 -15.62
CA ILE A 439 10.47 10.34 -15.68
C ILE A 439 9.08 10.89 -15.32
N SER A 440 8.02 10.29 -15.86
CA SER A 440 6.64 10.66 -15.52
C SER A 440 6.36 10.46 -14.03
N GLY A 441 6.81 9.35 -13.44
CA GLY A 441 6.69 9.11 -12.00
C GLY A 441 7.43 10.16 -11.17
N ALA A 442 8.65 10.52 -11.55
CA ALA A 442 9.44 11.55 -10.87
C ALA A 442 8.80 12.95 -10.96
N LEU A 443 8.26 13.32 -12.13
CA LEU A 443 7.54 14.58 -12.31
C LEU A 443 6.22 14.61 -11.52
N LEU A 444 5.48 13.50 -11.53
CA LEU A 444 4.22 13.40 -10.80
C LEU A 444 4.45 13.46 -9.28
N ALA A 445 5.56 12.92 -8.79
CA ALA A 445 5.93 12.97 -7.38
C ALA A 445 6.14 14.40 -6.86
N THR A 446 6.50 15.36 -7.73
CA THR A 446 6.70 16.76 -7.35
C THR A 446 5.44 17.62 -7.49
N TRP A 447 4.39 17.12 -8.13
CA TRP A 447 3.14 17.85 -8.36
C TRP A 447 2.10 17.68 -7.23
N PHE A 448 2.16 16.59 -6.47
CA PHE A 448 1.21 16.31 -5.40
C PHE A 448 1.80 16.60 -4.03
N ASP A 449 1.15 17.50 -3.28
CA ASP A 449 1.54 17.82 -1.91
C ASP A 449 1.03 16.78 -0.89
N ASN A 450 -0.02 16.02 -1.22
CA ASN A 450 -0.68 15.08 -0.30
C ASN A 450 -0.71 13.63 -0.82
N ILE A 451 0.12 12.78 -0.22
CA ILE A 451 0.26 11.34 -0.55
C ILE A 451 -1.07 10.59 -0.42
N LEU A 452 -1.87 10.89 0.61
CA LEU A 452 -3.13 10.20 0.88
C LEU A 452 -4.18 10.45 -0.21
N GLU A 453 -4.16 11.63 -0.83
CA GLU A 453 -5.08 11.94 -1.93
C GLU A 453 -4.74 11.15 -3.18
N MET A 454 -3.45 11.02 -3.45
CA MET A 454 -2.94 10.28 -4.59
C MET A 454 -3.21 8.77 -4.44
N LEU A 455 -3.04 8.20 -3.24
CA LEU A 455 -3.36 6.80 -2.93
C LEU A 455 -4.84 6.48 -3.15
N LYS A 456 -5.74 7.33 -2.63
CA LYS A 456 -7.19 7.15 -2.77
C LYS A 456 -7.62 7.14 -4.24
N PHE A 457 -6.99 7.99 -5.07
CA PHE A 457 -7.28 8.07 -6.49
C PHE A 457 -6.84 6.82 -7.27
N ILE A 458 -5.69 6.23 -6.93
CA ILE A 458 -5.14 5.06 -7.63
C ILE A 458 -5.99 3.79 -7.40
N TRP A 459 -6.42 3.56 -6.15
CA TRP A 459 -7.12 2.33 -5.79
C TRP A 459 -8.42 2.12 -6.58
N GLU A 460 -9.06 3.19 -7.04
CA GLU A 460 -10.31 3.12 -7.79
C GLU A 460 -10.14 2.53 -9.20
N PHE A 461 -8.99 2.76 -9.85
CA PHE A 461 -8.73 2.25 -11.21
C PHE A 461 -8.42 0.74 -11.24
N THR A 462 -7.89 0.19 -10.14
CA THR A 462 -7.51 -1.23 -10.09
C THR A 462 -8.70 -2.19 -10.12
N ALA A 463 -9.89 -1.72 -9.72
CA ALA A 463 -11.11 -2.51 -9.68
C ALA A 463 -11.78 -2.71 -11.05
N ILE A 464 -11.53 -1.82 -12.01
CA ILE A 464 -12.18 -1.79 -13.33
C ILE A 464 -12.08 -3.14 -14.07
N PRO A 465 -10.89 -3.73 -14.25
CA PRO A 465 -10.75 -5.00 -14.98
C PRO A 465 -11.09 -6.25 -14.15
N ALA A 466 -11.44 -6.13 -12.86
CA ALA A 466 -11.43 -7.26 -11.94
C ALA A 466 -12.47 -8.34 -12.30
N ALA A 467 -13.73 -7.98 -12.52
CA ALA A 467 -14.75 -8.94 -12.89
C ALA A 467 -14.44 -9.60 -14.24
N ALA A 468 -13.98 -8.83 -15.23
CA ALA A 468 -13.58 -9.36 -16.53
C ALA A 468 -12.47 -10.40 -16.38
N PHE A 469 -11.40 -10.09 -15.63
CA PHE A 469 -10.34 -11.07 -15.39
C PHE A 469 -10.85 -12.33 -14.69
N TRP A 470 -11.49 -12.22 -13.54
CA TRP A 470 -11.96 -13.37 -12.76
C TRP A 470 -13.00 -14.23 -13.51
N GLY A 471 -13.95 -13.58 -14.18
CA GLY A 471 -14.94 -14.26 -15.02
C GLY A 471 -14.30 -14.93 -16.23
N GLY A 472 -13.42 -14.22 -16.95
CA GLY A 472 -12.70 -14.77 -18.10
C GLY A 472 -11.79 -15.95 -17.76
N MET A 473 -11.24 -15.99 -16.54
CA MET A 473 -10.39 -17.08 -16.08
C MET A 473 -11.15 -18.37 -15.75
N LYS A 474 -12.41 -18.29 -15.31
CA LYS A 474 -13.14 -19.43 -14.73
C LYS A 474 -14.51 -19.72 -15.35
N TRP A 475 -15.04 -18.84 -16.19
CA TRP A 475 -16.38 -18.96 -16.75
C TRP A 475 -16.38 -18.74 -18.25
N ARG A 476 -16.67 -19.79 -19.03
CA ARG A 476 -16.74 -19.76 -20.49
C ARG A 476 -17.77 -18.77 -21.02
N LYS A 477 -18.87 -18.55 -20.28
CA LYS A 477 -19.93 -17.63 -20.69
C LYS A 477 -19.59 -16.15 -20.44
N ALA A 478 -18.55 -15.84 -19.65
CA ALA A 478 -18.04 -14.48 -19.52
C ALA A 478 -17.50 -14.00 -20.88
N ASN A 479 -18.31 -13.27 -21.64
CA ASN A 479 -18.00 -12.90 -23.01
C ASN A 479 -17.47 -11.46 -23.12
N ARG A 480 -17.00 -11.09 -24.31
CA ARG A 480 -16.44 -9.77 -24.59
C ARG A 480 -17.41 -8.63 -24.26
N ILE A 481 -18.69 -8.79 -24.56
CA ILE A 481 -19.71 -7.76 -24.32
C ILE A 481 -19.89 -7.56 -22.82
N GLY A 482 -20.09 -8.64 -22.05
CA GLY A 482 -20.21 -8.55 -20.59
C GLY A 482 -18.96 -7.97 -19.92
N ALA A 483 -17.77 -8.32 -20.42
CA ALA A 483 -16.52 -7.77 -19.91
C ALA A 483 -16.41 -6.25 -20.15
N TRP A 484 -16.70 -5.77 -21.38
CA TRP A 484 -16.74 -4.34 -21.67
C TRP A 484 -17.81 -3.60 -20.87
N SER A 485 -19.03 -4.14 -20.79
CA SER A 485 -20.10 -3.54 -20.00
C SER A 485 -19.72 -3.41 -18.54
N SER A 486 -19.11 -4.45 -17.95
CA SER A 486 -18.57 -4.39 -16.59
C SER A 486 -17.53 -3.30 -16.44
N MET A 487 -16.52 -3.25 -17.31
CA MET A 487 -15.43 -2.27 -17.21
C MET A 487 -15.93 -0.83 -17.37
N ILE A 488 -16.80 -0.57 -18.37
CA ILE A 488 -17.35 0.77 -18.64
C ILE A 488 -18.27 1.22 -17.50
N ILE A 489 -19.20 0.36 -17.06
CA ILE A 489 -20.11 0.71 -15.96
C ILE A 489 -19.33 1.01 -14.70
N THR A 490 -18.35 0.16 -14.36
CA THR A 490 -17.48 0.36 -13.19
C THR A 490 -16.72 1.68 -13.26
N MET A 491 -16.10 1.97 -14.42
CA MET A 491 -15.38 3.22 -14.65
C MET A 491 -16.32 4.44 -14.56
N LEU A 492 -17.54 4.34 -15.08
CA LEU A 492 -18.53 5.40 -15.01
C LEU A 492 -18.99 5.65 -13.57
N THR A 493 -19.38 4.61 -12.84
CA THR A 493 -20.00 4.72 -11.51
C THR A 493 -19.00 4.99 -10.39
N ILE A 494 -17.80 4.37 -10.44
CA ILE A 494 -16.83 4.43 -9.35
C ILE A 494 -15.81 5.56 -9.57
N THR A 495 -15.54 5.95 -10.83
CA THR A 495 -14.48 6.93 -11.14
C THR A 495 -15.04 8.19 -11.78
N ILE A 496 -15.69 8.09 -12.95
CA ILE A 496 -16.04 9.27 -13.76
C ILE A 496 -17.15 10.10 -13.11
N LEU A 497 -18.28 9.50 -12.72
CA LEU A 497 -19.40 10.24 -12.12
C LEU A 497 -19.04 10.88 -10.77
N PRO A 498 -18.34 10.18 -9.84
CA PRO A 498 -17.89 10.78 -8.59
C PRO A 498 -16.98 12.00 -8.76
N ILE A 499 -16.20 12.05 -9.85
CA ILE A 499 -15.32 13.18 -10.19
C ILE A 499 -16.09 14.29 -10.91
N LEU A 500 -16.84 13.95 -11.97
CA LEU A 500 -17.45 14.94 -12.85
C LEU A 500 -18.69 15.59 -12.26
N LEU A 501 -19.53 14.87 -11.49
CA LEU A 501 -20.77 15.45 -10.97
C LEU A 501 -20.52 16.69 -10.09
N PRO A 502 -19.58 16.67 -9.11
CA PRO A 502 -19.28 17.85 -8.30
C PRO A 502 -18.62 19.01 -9.07
N ILE A 503 -18.03 18.74 -10.23
CA ILE A 503 -17.41 19.75 -11.10
C ILE A 503 -18.47 20.38 -12.00
N ALA A 504 -19.31 19.56 -12.64
CA ALA A 504 -20.35 19.99 -13.56
C ALA A 504 -21.49 20.71 -12.85
N VAL A 505 -21.83 20.30 -11.62
CA VAL A 505 -22.88 20.93 -10.80
C VAL A 505 -22.30 21.31 -9.43
N PRO A 506 -21.61 22.46 -9.33
CA PRO A 506 -21.00 22.90 -8.06
C PRO A 506 -21.99 23.01 -6.90
N GLY A 507 -23.28 23.29 -7.18
CA GLY A 507 -24.35 23.34 -6.19
C GLY A 507 -24.57 22.03 -5.41
N LEU A 508 -24.13 20.88 -5.95
CA LEU A 508 -24.16 19.61 -5.22
C LEU A 508 -23.33 19.65 -3.94
N LYS A 509 -22.20 20.38 -3.95
CA LYS A 509 -21.34 20.50 -2.77
C LYS A 509 -22.03 21.24 -1.62
N ALA A 510 -22.95 22.15 -1.92
CA ALA A 510 -23.69 22.91 -0.91
C ALA A 510 -25.06 22.30 -0.56
N ASN A 511 -25.44 21.19 -1.20
CA ASN A 511 -26.75 20.59 -1.00
C ASN A 511 -26.85 19.98 0.41
N LYS A 512 -27.81 20.45 1.22
CA LYS A 512 -28.04 19.99 2.60
C LYS A 512 -28.20 18.47 2.73
N TYR A 513 -28.84 17.82 1.76
CA TYR A 513 -28.99 16.36 1.75
C TYR A 513 -27.63 15.67 1.57
N LEU A 514 -26.79 16.18 0.66
CA LEU A 514 -25.45 15.61 0.42
C LEU A 514 -24.45 15.95 1.53
N LEU A 515 -24.80 16.82 2.47
CA LEU A 515 -24.02 17.13 3.67
C LEU A 515 -24.40 16.25 4.87
N LYS A 516 -25.19 15.19 4.66
CA LYS A 516 -25.55 14.22 5.71
C LYS A 516 -24.30 13.57 6.30
N GLN A 517 -24.24 13.53 7.62
CA GLN A 517 -23.17 12.88 8.38
C GLN A 517 -23.73 11.73 9.21
N THR A 518 -22.85 10.79 9.58
CA THR A 518 -23.18 9.76 10.56
C THR A 518 -23.46 10.38 11.92
N ASN A 519 -24.42 9.82 12.66
CA ASN A 519 -24.70 10.19 14.05
C ASN A 519 -24.49 9.00 14.99
N PRO A 520 -23.22 8.61 15.22
CA PRO A 520 -22.92 7.42 16.01
C PRO A 520 -23.20 7.66 17.51
N ALA A 521 -23.77 6.66 18.17
CA ALA A 521 -23.95 6.67 19.61
C ALA A 521 -22.59 6.66 20.34
N PRO A 522 -22.46 7.32 21.50
CA PRO A 522 -21.26 7.23 22.33
C PRO A 522 -20.98 5.77 22.71
N ILE A 523 -19.74 5.34 22.56
CA ILE A 523 -19.29 4.00 22.95
C ILE A 523 -18.57 4.14 24.29
N THR A 524 -19.13 3.53 25.32
CA THR A 524 -18.54 3.54 26.66
C THR A 524 -17.85 2.22 26.93
N ARG A 525 -16.56 2.28 27.29
CA ARG A 525 -15.78 1.11 27.72
C ARG A 525 -15.20 1.35 29.11
N ILE A 526 -15.05 0.28 29.88
CA ILE A 526 -14.45 0.31 31.21
C ILE A 526 -13.04 -0.26 31.07
N TYR A 527 -12.04 0.53 31.44
CA TYR A 527 -10.63 0.15 31.39
C TYR A 527 -9.97 0.35 32.75
N THR A 528 -8.87 -0.35 32.97
CA THR A 528 -8.01 -0.11 34.14
C THR A 528 -7.03 1.02 33.82
N ALA A 529 -7.04 2.11 34.59
CA ALA A 529 -6.18 3.26 34.35
C ALA A 529 -4.68 2.91 34.49
N ARG A 530 -3.90 3.29 33.47
CA ARG A 530 -2.45 3.07 33.40
C ARG A 530 -1.68 4.39 33.42
N VAL A 531 -0.34 4.34 33.35
CA VAL A 531 0.51 5.53 33.53
C VAL A 531 0.16 6.64 32.53
N MET A 532 0.05 6.31 31.24
CA MET A 532 -0.29 7.32 30.23
C MET A 532 -1.72 7.87 30.40
N ASP A 533 -2.67 7.10 30.95
CA ASP A 533 -4.02 7.60 31.22
C ASP A 533 -4.00 8.68 32.30
N VAL A 534 -3.24 8.44 33.38
CA VAL A 534 -3.05 9.39 34.47
C VAL A 534 -2.35 10.65 33.96
N GLU A 535 -1.30 10.50 33.14
CA GLU A 535 -0.60 11.63 32.53
C GLU A 535 -1.51 12.44 31.60
N LYS A 536 -2.26 11.77 30.72
CA LYS A 536 -3.24 12.42 29.83
C LYS A 536 -4.32 13.14 30.63
N ARG A 537 -4.79 12.56 31.74
CA ARG A 537 -5.76 13.21 32.64
C ARG A 537 -5.15 14.43 33.33
N ASN A 538 -3.92 14.35 33.83
CA ASN A 538 -3.23 15.48 34.45
C ASN A 538 -3.02 16.62 33.45
N ASN A 539 -2.65 16.30 32.20
CA ASN A 539 -2.53 17.28 31.13
C ASN A 539 -3.87 17.96 30.80
N GLN A 540 -4.97 17.19 30.78
CA GLN A 540 -6.32 17.74 30.62
C GLN A 540 -6.72 18.66 31.77
N ILE A 541 -6.41 18.28 33.02
CA ILE A 541 -6.65 19.10 34.21
C ILE A 541 -5.87 20.40 34.11
N GLN A 542 -4.57 20.35 33.79
CA GLN A 542 -3.74 21.53 33.63
C GLN A 542 -4.20 22.43 32.47
N ALA A 543 -4.68 21.85 31.37
CA ALA A 543 -5.25 22.61 30.27
C ALA A 543 -6.56 23.29 30.68
N TRP A 544 -7.44 22.58 31.38
CA TRP A 544 -8.68 23.14 31.91
C TRP A 544 -8.42 24.24 32.94
N ASP A 545 -7.51 24.01 33.90
CA ASP A 545 -7.15 24.99 34.93
C ASP A 545 -6.59 26.27 34.29
N ARG A 546 -5.76 26.14 33.23
CA ARG A 546 -5.27 27.27 32.43
C ARG A 546 -6.40 28.01 31.72
N LEU A 547 -7.30 27.31 31.04
CA LEU A 547 -8.45 27.94 30.36
C LEU A 547 -9.42 28.60 31.36
N ASN A 548 -9.53 28.05 32.57
CA ASN A 548 -10.40 28.56 33.62
C ASN A 548 -9.89 29.89 34.19
N GLN A 549 -8.56 30.08 34.26
CA GLN A 549 -7.96 31.38 34.62
C GLN A 549 -8.41 32.52 33.69
N PHE A 550 -8.75 32.21 32.44
CA PHE A 550 -9.24 33.17 31.45
C PHE A 550 -10.75 33.18 31.30
N GLY A 551 -11.50 32.43 32.13
CA GLY A 551 -12.96 32.29 32.00
C GLY A 551 -13.41 31.57 30.73
N LYS A 552 -12.52 30.84 30.06
CA LYS A 552 -12.76 30.15 28.77
C LYS A 552 -12.84 28.64 28.89
N ALA A 553 -12.72 28.10 30.10
CA ALA A 553 -12.91 26.67 30.34
C ALA A 553 -14.35 26.25 30.02
N GLN A 554 -14.50 25.22 29.21
CA GLN A 554 -15.80 24.61 28.90
C GLN A 554 -15.99 23.33 29.73
N GLY A 555 -17.16 23.17 30.33
CA GLY A 555 -17.54 21.98 31.10
C GLY A 555 -16.90 21.90 32.49
N ALA A 556 -17.23 20.83 33.21
CA ALA A 556 -16.72 20.57 34.56
C ALA A 556 -15.22 20.22 34.54
N ARG A 557 -14.49 20.62 35.60
CA ARG A 557 -13.09 20.28 35.78
C ARG A 557 -12.90 18.74 35.80
N PRO A 558 -11.99 18.18 34.99
CA PRO A 558 -11.74 16.74 35.00
C PRO A 558 -11.26 16.26 36.38
N VAL A 559 -11.76 15.11 36.83
CA VAL A 559 -11.38 14.51 38.13
C VAL A 559 -10.03 13.78 37.98
N PRO A 560 -9.08 13.93 38.93
CA PRO A 560 -7.85 13.13 38.95
C PRO A 560 -8.15 11.63 39.00
N ILE A 561 -7.33 10.82 38.33
CA ILE A 561 -7.43 9.35 38.34
C ILE A 561 -6.14 8.75 38.88
N THR A 562 -6.25 7.57 39.49
CA THR A 562 -5.10 6.83 40.03
C THR A 562 -4.83 5.57 39.22
N ILE A 563 -3.58 5.12 39.20
CA ILE A 563 -3.18 3.87 38.51
C ILE A 563 -3.98 2.70 39.13
N GLY A 564 -4.55 1.83 38.29
CA GLY A 564 -5.36 0.70 38.74
C GLY A 564 -6.85 1.01 38.95
N GLN A 565 -7.25 2.29 38.91
CA GLN A 565 -8.67 2.67 39.01
C GLN A 565 -9.43 2.25 37.75
N LYS A 566 -10.61 1.64 37.90
CA LYS A 566 -11.51 1.41 36.76
C LYS A 566 -12.07 2.75 36.28
N ILE A 567 -11.69 3.15 35.07
CA ILE A 567 -12.15 4.36 34.42
C ILE A 567 -13.15 4.02 33.33
N THR A 568 -14.26 4.75 33.32
CA THR A 568 -15.23 4.71 32.24
C THR A 568 -14.82 5.73 31.19
N VAL A 569 -14.34 5.25 30.05
CA VAL A 569 -13.96 6.10 28.92
C VAL A 569 -15.09 6.06 27.91
N THR A 570 -15.71 7.21 27.68
CA THR A 570 -16.75 7.38 26.66
C THR A 570 -16.13 8.00 25.42
N PHE A 571 -16.13 7.25 24.33
CA PHE A 571 -15.68 7.71 23.02
C PHE A 571 -16.88 8.21 22.24
N GLN A 572 -16.83 9.48 21.86
CA GLN A 572 -17.77 10.04 20.89
C GLN A 572 -17.16 9.86 19.50
N PRO A 573 -17.67 8.95 18.66
CA PRO A 573 -17.06 8.74 17.35
C PRO A 573 -17.28 10.00 16.49
N PRO A 574 -16.28 10.43 15.71
CA PRO A 574 -16.43 11.64 14.91
C PRO A 574 -17.57 11.47 13.90
N LYS A 575 -18.37 12.52 13.75
CA LYS A 575 -19.37 12.58 12.67
C LYS A 575 -18.63 12.61 11.34
N LYS A 576 -18.89 11.63 10.49
CA LYS A 576 -18.22 11.49 9.19
C LYS A 576 -19.22 11.67 8.06
N SER A 577 -18.76 12.25 6.96
CA SER A 577 -19.57 12.39 5.76
C SER A 577 -19.96 11.02 5.20
N ILE A 578 -21.20 10.88 4.77
CA ILE A 578 -21.70 9.64 4.16
C ILE A 578 -21.36 9.61 2.66
N PHE A 579 -21.40 10.77 2.00
CA PHE A 579 -21.36 10.86 0.54
C PHE A 579 -20.05 11.41 -0.03
N TRP A 580 -19.20 12.02 0.78
CA TRP A 580 -18.01 12.74 0.31
C TRP A 580 -16.70 12.13 0.80
N SER A 581 -15.79 11.81 -0.13
CA SER A 581 -14.55 11.07 0.16
C SER A 581 -13.52 11.80 1.03
N LYS A 582 -13.53 13.14 1.01
CA LYS A 582 -12.70 13.99 1.87
C LYS A 582 -13.50 14.66 2.98
N GLY A 583 -14.73 14.21 3.21
CA GLY A 583 -15.59 14.77 4.25
C GLY A 583 -16.26 16.07 3.84
N ILE A 584 -16.56 16.88 4.85
CA ILE A 584 -17.24 18.16 4.70
C ILE A 584 -16.26 19.25 5.15
N LYS A 585 -16.07 20.26 4.30
CA LYS A 585 -15.22 21.42 4.55
C LYS A 585 -16.09 22.60 4.99
N GLU A 586 -15.73 23.20 6.11
CA GLU A 586 -16.31 24.44 6.61
C GLU A 586 -15.36 25.60 6.25
N SER A 587 -15.86 26.59 5.50
CA SER A 587 -15.09 27.76 5.08
C SER A 587 -15.97 29.00 5.16
N ASN A 588 -15.54 30.01 5.92
CA ASN A 588 -16.25 31.29 6.11
C ASN A 588 -17.73 31.12 6.51
N GLY A 589 -18.03 30.16 7.40
CA GLY A 589 -19.40 29.86 7.85
C GLY A 589 -20.28 29.11 6.84
N SER A 590 -19.74 28.75 5.66
CA SER A 590 -20.41 27.90 4.68
C SER A 590 -19.88 26.46 4.75
N ILE A 591 -20.81 25.50 4.75
CA ILE A 591 -20.52 24.07 4.81
C ILE A 591 -20.60 23.50 3.40
N SER A 592 -19.57 22.79 2.95
CA SER A 592 -19.51 22.22 1.60
C SER A 592 -18.90 20.82 1.58
N GLY A 593 -19.39 19.96 0.70
CA GLY A 593 -18.84 18.63 0.46
C GLY A 593 -17.49 18.70 -0.25
N ASN A 594 -16.54 17.87 0.19
CA ASN A 594 -15.18 17.86 -0.34
C ASN A 594 -14.78 16.48 -0.87
N GLY A 595 -14.12 16.46 -2.03
CA GLY A 595 -13.66 15.24 -2.69
C GLY A 595 -14.69 14.64 -3.65
N LEU A 596 -14.62 13.31 -3.80
CA LEU A 596 -15.45 12.52 -4.70
C LEU A 596 -16.83 12.28 -4.08
N LEU A 597 -17.87 12.33 -4.92
CA LEU A 597 -19.23 12.03 -4.52
C LEU A 597 -19.53 10.54 -4.71
N TYR A 598 -19.81 9.81 -3.63
CA TYR A 598 -20.18 8.40 -3.66
C TYR A 598 -21.62 8.22 -4.15
N VAL A 599 -21.80 8.23 -5.47
CA VAL A 599 -23.11 8.11 -6.14
C VAL A 599 -23.83 6.83 -5.70
N GLU A 600 -23.09 5.73 -5.52
CA GLU A 600 -23.62 4.46 -5.01
C GLU A 600 -24.22 4.60 -3.60
N MET A 601 -23.63 5.43 -2.75
CA MET A 601 -24.13 5.68 -1.40
C MET A 601 -25.35 6.61 -1.40
N VAL A 602 -25.38 7.61 -2.30
CA VAL A 602 -26.56 8.46 -2.50
C VAL A 602 -27.78 7.61 -2.90
N ALA A 603 -27.58 6.66 -3.80
CA ALA A 603 -28.63 5.75 -4.24
C ALA A 603 -29.14 4.84 -3.11
N ILE A 604 -28.26 4.36 -2.22
CA ILE A 604 -28.68 3.54 -1.07
C ILE A 604 -29.39 4.37 0.00
N ASP A 605 -28.90 5.58 0.29
CA ASP A 605 -29.53 6.42 1.33
C ASP A 605 -30.99 6.76 0.99
N TYR A 606 -31.33 6.76 -0.31
CA TYR A 606 -32.71 6.91 -0.77
C TYR A 606 -33.63 5.78 -0.28
N PHE A 607 -33.12 4.54 -0.17
CA PHE A 607 -33.90 3.39 0.30
C PHE A 607 -33.74 3.09 1.79
N TYR A 608 -32.60 3.47 2.39
CA TYR A 608 -32.29 3.21 3.79
C TYR A 608 -31.43 4.33 4.38
N ASP A 609 -31.87 4.94 5.47
CA ASP A 609 -31.16 6.06 6.10
C ASP A 609 -29.79 5.64 6.69
N LEU A 610 -28.72 5.96 5.97
CA LEU A 610 -27.34 5.64 6.31
C LEU A 610 -26.81 6.48 7.48
N SER A 611 -27.49 7.56 7.89
CA SER A 611 -27.05 8.39 9.02
C SER A 611 -27.13 7.68 10.37
N LYS A 612 -27.98 6.65 10.46
CA LYS A 612 -28.16 5.80 11.64
C LYS A 612 -27.04 4.77 11.80
N ASN A 613 -26.33 4.47 10.72
CA ASN A 613 -25.28 3.46 10.74
C ASN A 613 -23.96 4.01 11.32
N PRO A 614 -23.17 3.16 11.99
CA PRO A 614 -21.76 3.47 12.24
C PRO A 614 -21.02 3.71 10.91
N HIS A 615 -20.05 4.61 10.91
CA HIS A 615 -19.26 4.91 9.71
C HIS A 615 -18.61 3.67 9.10
N ALA A 616 -18.03 2.79 9.93
CA ALA A 616 -17.46 1.51 9.48
C ALA A 616 -18.45 0.65 8.69
N LEU A 617 -19.74 0.63 9.07
CA LEU A 617 -20.77 -0.13 8.38
C LEU A 617 -21.08 0.47 7.01
N ASN A 618 -21.17 1.80 6.92
CA ASN A 618 -21.35 2.49 5.64
C ASN A 618 -20.16 2.23 4.69
N GLU A 619 -18.94 2.27 5.20
CA GLU A 619 -17.72 1.93 4.44
C GLU A 619 -17.70 0.47 3.99
N THR A 620 -18.24 -0.44 4.80
CA THR A 620 -18.40 -1.86 4.47
C THR A 620 -19.41 -2.06 3.35
N ILE A 621 -20.58 -1.43 3.45
CA ILE A 621 -21.62 -1.44 2.41
C ILE A 621 -21.03 -0.92 1.10
N ARG A 622 -20.34 0.23 1.13
CA ARG A 622 -19.67 0.77 -0.06
C ARG A 622 -18.68 -0.21 -0.66
N THR A 623 -17.83 -0.82 0.17
CA THR A 623 -16.84 -1.81 -0.27
C THR A 623 -17.50 -3.01 -0.94
N LEU A 624 -18.59 -3.54 -0.37
CA LEU A 624 -19.33 -4.65 -0.94
C LEU A 624 -19.98 -4.29 -2.28
N LEU A 625 -20.54 -3.08 -2.43
CA LEU A 625 -21.09 -2.63 -3.72
C LEU A 625 -20.02 -2.56 -4.79
N ARG A 626 -18.83 -2.07 -4.45
CA ARG A 626 -17.70 -2.00 -5.39
C ARG A 626 -17.23 -3.38 -5.84
N ILE A 627 -17.45 -4.42 -5.03
CA ILE A 627 -17.22 -5.82 -5.43
C ILE A 627 -18.39 -6.32 -6.28
N ILE A 628 -19.63 -6.13 -5.81
CA ILE A 628 -20.81 -6.75 -6.43
C ILE A 628 -21.09 -6.15 -7.81
N LEU A 629 -21.05 -4.84 -7.96
CA LEU A 629 -21.44 -4.12 -9.18
C LEU A 629 -20.72 -4.61 -10.46
N PRO A 630 -19.37 -4.68 -10.52
CA PRO A 630 -18.68 -5.19 -11.70
C PRO A 630 -19.03 -6.65 -12.00
N PHE A 631 -19.06 -7.51 -10.97
CA PHE A 631 -19.34 -8.93 -11.15
C PHE A 631 -20.79 -9.18 -11.56
N SER A 632 -21.76 -8.49 -10.96
CA SER A 632 -23.18 -8.61 -11.32
C SER A 632 -23.42 -8.11 -12.73
N THR A 633 -22.78 -7.00 -13.12
CA THR A 633 -22.87 -6.47 -14.49
C THR A 633 -22.34 -7.48 -15.51
N LEU A 634 -21.15 -8.04 -15.25
CA LEU A 634 -20.60 -9.08 -16.11
C LEU A 634 -21.55 -10.28 -16.20
N ILE A 635 -22.03 -10.80 -15.07
CA ILE A 635 -22.89 -11.98 -15.03
C ILE A 635 -24.20 -11.73 -15.77
N ILE A 636 -24.90 -10.64 -15.47
CA ILE A 636 -26.19 -10.31 -16.08
C ILE A 636 -26.02 -10.15 -17.59
N VAL A 637 -25.10 -9.31 -18.04
CA VAL A 637 -24.92 -9.05 -19.47
C VAL A 637 -24.50 -10.32 -20.19
N SER A 638 -23.54 -11.09 -19.65
CA SER A 638 -23.11 -12.35 -20.24
C SER A 638 -24.21 -13.42 -20.25
N LEU A 639 -25.19 -13.38 -19.34
CA LEU A 639 -26.32 -14.31 -19.37
C LEU A 639 -27.25 -14.08 -20.56
N PHE A 640 -27.44 -12.81 -20.95
CA PHE A 640 -28.31 -12.38 -22.05
C PHE A 640 -27.61 -12.23 -23.41
N THR A 641 -26.30 -12.41 -23.48
CA THR A 641 -25.51 -12.26 -24.71
C THR A 641 -24.87 -13.58 -25.15
N THR A 642 -24.43 -13.64 -26.41
CA THR A 642 -23.83 -14.85 -27.00
C THR A 642 -22.40 -15.06 -26.52
N MET A 643 -21.97 -16.33 -26.40
CA MET A 643 -20.59 -16.64 -26.04
C MET A 643 -19.61 -16.15 -27.11
N ASP A 644 -18.36 -15.90 -26.71
CA ASP A 644 -17.28 -15.62 -27.66
C ASP A 644 -17.05 -16.84 -28.59
N ASP A 645 -16.29 -16.63 -29.67
CA ASP A 645 -15.96 -17.68 -30.63
C ASP A 645 -15.38 -18.91 -29.92
N LYS A 646 -16.01 -20.07 -30.19
CA LYS A 646 -15.65 -21.35 -29.60
C LYS A 646 -14.18 -21.71 -29.85
N THR A 647 -13.62 -21.35 -31.01
CA THR A 647 -12.22 -21.63 -31.34
C THR A 647 -11.26 -20.89 -30.42
N ILE A 648 -11.54 -19.61 -30.15
CA ILE A 648 -10.77 -18.76 -29.23
C ILE A 648 -10.89 -19.30 -27.80
N LEU A 649 -12.12 -19.60 -27.37
CA LEU A 649 -12.37 -20.14 -26.03
C LEU A 649 -11.68 -21.48 -25.80
N ASP A 650 -11.86 -22.44 -26.71
CA ASP A 650 -11.25 -23.76 -26.58
C ASP A 650 -9.73 -23.65 -26.59
N ARG A 651 -9.13 -22.83 -27.46
CA ARG A 651 -7.69 -22.58 -27.47
C ARG A 651 -7.19 -22.02 -26.13
N PHE A 652 -7.86 -21.01 -25.58
CA PHE A 652 -7.48 -20.43 -24.29
C PHE A 652 -7.59 -21.44 -23.14
N TYR A 653 -8.75 -22.10 -22.99
CA TYR A 653 -8.97 -22.99 -21.85
C TYR A 653 -8.17 -24.29 -21.93
N VAL A 654 -7.93 -24.84 -23.12
CA VAL A 654 -7.01 -25.97 -23.30
C VAL A 654 -5.61 -25.60 -22.83
N LYS A 655 -5.13 -24.41 -23.20
CA LYS A 655 -3.84 -23.91 -22.71
C LYS A 655 -3.81 -23.79 -21.18
N MET A 656 -4.90 -23.30 -20.57
CA MET A 656 -5.03 -23.18 -19.11
C MET A 656 -5.15 -24.51 -18.36
N ARG A 657 -5.61 -25.58 -19.03
CA ARG A 657 -5.65 -26.93 -18.48
C ARG A 657 -4.31 -27.65 -18.60
N THR A 658 -3.50 -27.28 -19.58
CA THR A 658 -2.21 -27.92 -19.88
C THR A 658 -1.15 -27.47 -18.87
N PRO A 659 -0.56 -28.39 -18.10
CA PRO A 659 0.48 -28.06 -17.12
C PRO A 659 1.73 -27.50 -17.82
N VAL A 660 2.53 -26.74 -17.08
CA VAL A 660 3.77 -26.16 -17.62
C VAL A 660 4.97 -27.03 -17.32
N LEU A 661 5.77 -27.30 -18.37
CA LEU A 661 7.05 -28.00 -18.27
C LEU A 661 8.23 -27.00 -18.20
N ILE A 662 9.31 -27.40 -17.53
CA ILE A 662 10.52 -26.57 -17.36
C ILE A 662 11.26 -26.39 -18.70
N ASP A 663 11.32 -27.45 -19.50
CA ASP A 663 11.95 -27.46 -20.82
C ASP A 663 11.00 -26.81 -21.84
N LYS A 664 11.44 -25.69 -22.45
CA LYS A 664 10.61 -24.88 -23.34
C LYS A 664 10.15 -25.62 -24.59
N GLU A 665 11.01 -26.43 -25.19
CA GLU A 665 10.67 -27.18 -26.40
C GLU A 665 9.67 -28.29 -26.08
N LYS A 666 9.88 -29.01 -24.96
CA LYS A 666 8.91 -30.01 -24.51
C LYS A 666 7.57 -29.38 -24.13
N ASP A 667 7.57 -28.21 -23.48
CA ASP A 667 6.35 -27.47 -23.14
C ASP A 667 5.58 -27.06 -24.41
N ARG A 668 6.28 -26.56 -25.44
CA ARG A 668 5.66 -26.20 -26.72
C ARG A 668 5.00 -27.40 -27.39
N VAL A 669 5.72 -28.52 -27.49
CA VAL A 669 5.19 -29.78 -28.05
C VAL A 669 3.97 -30.26 -27.25
N GLU A 670 4.00 -30.12 -25.92
CA GLU A 670 2.91 -30.56 -25.05
C GLU A 670 1.64 -29.71 -25.20
N ILE A 671 1.78 -28.42 -25.45
CA ILE A 671 0.69 -27.51 -25.78
C ILE A 671 0.12 -27.85 -27.16
N GLU A 672 0.96 -28.05 -28.17
CA GLU A 672 0.52 -28.39 -29.54
C GLU A 672 -0.30 -29.68 -29.55
N LYS A 673 0.15 -30.71 -28.82
CA LYS A 673 -0.64 -31.95 -28.59
C LYS A 673 -2.01 -31.66 -27.95
N SER A 674 -2.05 -30.71 -27.02
CA SER A 674 -3.29 -30.36 -26.32
C SER A 674 -4.23 -29.55 -27.23
N PHE A 675 -3.71 -28.71 -28.12
CA PHE A 675 -4.51 -28.01 -29.15
C PHE A 675 -5.11 -28.98 -30.18
N LEU A 676 -4.38 -30.05 -30.54
CA LEU A 676 -4.90 -31.11 -31.41
C LEU A 676 -6.00 -31.94 -30.73
N ASN A 677 -5.99 -32.06 -29.41
CA ASN A 677 -7.02 -32.76 -28.63
C ASN A 677 -7.59 -31.89 -27.49
N PRO A 678 -8.58 -31.03 -27.77
CA PRO A 678 -9.16 -30.11 -26.78
C PRO A 678 -9.84 -30.77 -25.56
N GLN A 679 -10.15 -32.07 -25.63
CA GLN A 679 -10.73 -32.81 -24.51
C GLN A 679 -9.69 -33.24 -23.48
N ARG A 680 -8.39 -33.16 -23.82
CA ARG A 680 -7.30 -33.53 -22.93
C ARG A 680 -7.39 -32.72 -21.62
N PHE A 681 -7.20 -33.42 -20.49
CA PHE A 681 -7.31 -32.87 -19.13
C PHE A 681 -8.70 -32.37 -18.69
N LYS A 682 -9.75 -32.53 -19.49
CA LYS A 682 -11.11 -32.12 -19.10
C LYS A 682 -11.65 -32.90 -17.89
N GLU A 683 -11.19 -34.13 -17.69
CA GLU A 683 -11.47 -34.97 -16.51
C GLU A 683 -11.02 -34.36 -15.17
N ASN A 684 -10.05 -33.42 -15.22
CA ASN A 684 -9.56 -32.70 -14.06
C ASN A 684 -10.47 -31.54 -13.66
N LEU A 685 -11.53 -31.25 -14.42
CA LEU A 685 -12.54 -30.27 -14.04
C LEU A 685 -13.51 -30.86 -13.04
N LEU A 686 -13.98 -30.03 -12.11
CA LEU A 686 -15.02 -30.36 -11.15
C LEU A 686 -16.37 -30.58 -11.86
N PHE A 687 -16.66 -29.75 -12.86
CA PHE A 687 -17.90 -29.76 -13.63
C PHE A 687 -17.63 -29.80 -15.15
N PRO A 688 -17.19 -30.95 -15.71
CA PRO A 688 -16.69 -31.02 -17.09
C PRO A 688 -17.74 -30.70 -18.16
N ASN A 689 -19.03 -30.89 -17.87
CA ASN A 689 -20.12 -30.60 -18.81
C ASN A 689 -20.75 -29.21 -18.61
N SER A 690 -20.17 -28.40 -17.71
CA SER A 690 -20.63 -27.04 -17.45
C SER A 690 -19.78 -26.01 -18.19
N ASN A 691 -20.21 -24.74 -18.15
CA ASN A 691 -19.42 -23.61 -18.62
C ASN A 691 -18.35 -23.15 -17.62
N PHE A 692 -18.20 -23.83 -16.48
CA PHE A 692 -17.20 -23.48 -15.46
C PHE A 692 -15.91 -24.27 -15.61
N GLU A 693 -14.79 -23.56 -15.51
CA GLU A 693 -13.42 -24.09 -15.65
C GLU A 693 -12.76 -24.17 -14.26
N LEU A 694 -13.46 -24.85 -13.36
CA LEU A 694 -13.03 -25.11 -12.00
C LEU A 694 -12.31 -26.45 -11.95
N PHE A 695 -11.07 -26.45 -11.47
CA PHE A 695 -10.24 -27.66 -11.37
C PHE A 695 -10.50 -28.41 -10.06
N LYS A 696 -10.50 -29.74 -10.11
CA LYS A 696 -10.40 -30.61 -8.93
C LYS A 696 -9.08 -30.34 -8.22
N TRP A 697 -9.14 -30.23 -6.90
CA TRP A 697 -7.94 -29.99 -6.10
C TRP A 697 -7.08 -31.24 -6.07
N LYS A 698 -5.80 -31.08 -6.43
CA LYS A 698 -4.79 -32.12 -6.24
C LYS A 698 -4.25 -32.07 -4.82
N LYS A 699 -3.54 -33.12 -4.39
CA LYS A 699 -2.87 -33.16 -3.07
C LYS A 699 -2.00 -31.93 -2.82
N VAL A 700 -1.30 -31.43 -3.84
CA VAL A 700 -0.46 -30.22 -3.76
C VAL A 700 -1.30 -28.94 -3.54
N ASP A 701 -2.50 -28.87 -4.11
CA ASP A 701 -3.41 -27.73 -3.92
C ASP A 701 -3.94 -27.72 -2.48
N VAL A 702 -4.45 -28.87 -1.99
CA VAL A 702 -4.94 -29.02 -0.62
C VAL A 702 -3.83 -28.70 0.39
N MET A 703 -2.68 -29.38 0.28
CA MET A 703 -1.59 -29.24 1.24
C MET A 703 -1.04 -27.82 1.27
N GLY A 704 -0.78 -27.20 0.11
CA GLY A 704 -0.23 -25.86 0.08
C GLY A 704 -1.23 -24.78 0.49
N PHE A 705 -2.51 -24.93 0.18
CA PHE A 705 -3.56 -24.04 0.69
C PHE A 705 -3.69 -24.17 2.21
N SER A 706 -3.77 -25.40 2.75
CA SER A 706 -3.85 -25.66 4.19
C SER A 706 -2.62 -25.14 4.93
N LEU A 707 -1.40 -25.35 4.40
CA LEU A 707 -0.17 -24.80 4.98
C LEU A 707 -0.17 -23.28 4.96
N SER A 708 -0.68 -22.66 3.89
CA SER A 708 -0.80 -21.20 3.82
C SER A 708 -1.82 -20.69 4.86
N VAL A 709 -2.96 -21.35 5.01
CA VAL A 709 -3.93 -21.01 6.07
C VAL A 709 -3.29 -21.15 7.46
N ALA A 710 -2.55 -22.23 7.71
CA ALA A 710 -1.81 -22.40 8.96
C ALA A 710 -0.78 -21.29 9.18
N GLY A 711 -0.08 -20.85 8.13
CA GLY A 711 0.84 -19.70 8.18
C GLY A 711 0.14 -18.38 8.54
N VAL A 712 -1.07 -18.15 8.01
CA VAL A 712 -1.92 -17.01 8.40
C VAL A 712 -2.21 -17.06 9.90
N PHE A 713 -2.74 -18.19 10.39
CA PHE A 713 -3.01 -18.35 11.82
C PHE A 713 -1.75 -18.24 12.67
N GLY A 714 -0.60 -18.73 12.20
CA GLY A 714 0.68 -18.57 12.88
C GLY A 714 1.06 -17.10 13.12
N ILE A 715 0.87 -16.24 12.12
CA ILE A 715 1.08 -14.78 12.27
C ILE A 715 0.06 -14.17 13.23
N LEU A 716 -1.21 -14.57 13.15
CA LEU A 716 -2.25 -14.09 14.08
C LEU A 716 -1.98 -14.51 15.51
N VAL A 717 -1.49 -15.75 15.73
CA VAL A 717 -1.05 -16.24 17.04
C VAL A 717 0.15 -15.43 17.52
N MET A 718 1.11 -15.11 16.65
CA MET A 718 2.23 -14.22 17.02
C MET A 718 1.75 -12.84 17.45
N LEU A 719 0.79 -12.25 16.74
CA LEU A 719 0.17 -10.98 17.11
C LEU A 719 -0.59 -11.08 18.43
N TYR A 720 -1.31 -12.18 18.65
CA TYR A 720 -2.02 -12.45 19.90
C TYR A 720 -1.06 -12.61 21.08
N LEU A 721 0.02 -13.37 20.91
CA LEU A 721 1.05 -13.55 21.93
C LEU A 721 1.69 -12.21 22.29
N LEU A 722 2.00 -11.38 21.31
CA LEU A 722 2.55 -10.04 21.51
C LEU A 722 1.66 -9.15 22.41
N LEU A 723 0.34 -9.33 22.35
CA LEU A 723 -0.65 -8.59 23.15
C LEU A 723 -0.79 -9.09 24.60
N HIS A 724 -0.42 -10.34 24.88
CA HIS A 724 -0.69 -11.00 26.16
C HIS A 724 0.59 -11.39 26.90
N ILE A 725 1.76 -11.35 26.24
CA ILE A 725 3.03 -11.53 26.92
C ILE A 725 3.22 -10.32 27.84
N GLY A 726 3.11 -10.53 29.14
CA GLY A 726 3.36 -9.51 30.17
C GLY A 726 2.16 -8.67 30.59
N SER A 727 0.95 -9.01 30.13
CA SER A 727 -0.32 -8.43 30.57
C SER A 727 -0.79 -8.95 31.92
#